data_AF-A0A5B1LNE3-F1
#
_entry.id   AF-A0A5B1LNE3-F1
#
_cell.length_a   1.000
_cell.length_b   1.000
_cell.length_c   1.000
_cell.angle_alpha   90.00
_cell.angle_beta   90.00
_cell.angle_gamma   90.00
#
_symmetry.space_group_name_H-M   'P 1'
#
loop_
_entity.id
_entity.type
_entity.pdbx_description
1 polymer ?
#
loop_
_entity_poly.entity_id
_entity_poly.type
_entity_poly.pdbx_seq_one_letter_code
_entity_poly.pdbx_strand_id
1 'polypeptide(L)'
;MVITGHVPGGPPRIPSKGLLGWVSHPRSPEVSMRTFALLASSILVGGFVSTAGPLDQAAAHPATLDTTAPSINPGVNGQIAFTSDRDGNREIYRMSGTGTGQTRLTSNSAADEDPSFSPDGRYIVFASSRAVVQHEIYVMNADGTNQTRLTTNDNYDLEPSFSPDGQHIIFTSGPGGGAGEIYRMNTDGSDLVRLTDNGGYEAHPVYSPDGESIAFASRPDLSSDWEIHEMNADGSGVVALTSNTIDDEGPSYSPDGDEITFSSIIAGNYEIYRMNVDGSSPLRITIQSSVDIQPTYSPEGDKIAYTSTQDGDYEIYRMNPLGAGLSQLTVNGALDFDPAWGPAYSECQGRAATITGTNGNDVLTGTSGPDVIAGLGGHDIISGLDGADTICGGSGIDTVTYADHEAALEVDLTGGAGDDGSDEDGPLGARDSIGTDVEYLTGGFGDDHLVGSSADNKLIGGPGSDSIEGGYGSDELRGSSGEDTLSGGDGDDYLLGEGSDDRLDGGEGSDFLVGGRSDDLLVGGEDSDSLTAGEGDDLLRGGDGDDNVTGGEGDDQLAGGAGDDNLDGGDHSDLFNGGTGTDTVLYVSRSTAVVASIGTGAGDDGGKADGVTGERDTIRGNVENLIGGAGSDTLTGNGGDNLIIGGDGIDSMYGLAGTDRLDAEDGAKDKKIDCGGDLDYVAIRDVIDPNGSSCSGAV
;
A
#
# COMPACT_ATOMS: atom_id res chain seq x y z
N MET A 1 30.71 55.81 -26.53
CA MET A 1 30.86 57.28 -26.73
C MET A 1 30.74 57.94 -25.35
N VAL A 2 31.82 58.55 -24.81
CA VAL A 2 31.87 59.54 -23.69
C VAL A 2 30.99 59.25 -22.43
N ILE A 3 31.49 58.67 -21.31
CA ILE A 3 32.20 59.30 -20.15
C ILE A 3 31.26 60.19 -19.27
N THR A 4 31.09 60.11 -17.93
CA THR A 4 31.55 59.29 -16.74
C THR A 4 30.62 59.63 -15.53
N GLY A 5 30.61 59.03 -14.32
CA GLY A 5 31.38 57.92 -13.69
C GLY A 5 31.82 58.22 -12.23
N HIS A 6 31.91 57.19 -11.35
CA HIS A 6 32.35 57.17 -9.91
C HIS A 6 31.36 57.76 -8.85
N VAL A 7 30.98 57.19 -7.68
CA VAL A 7 31.53 56.18 -6.69
C VAL A 7 32.54 56.80 -5.67
N PRO A 8 32.59 56.48 -4.33
CA PRO A 8 31.68 55.83 -3.35
C PRO A 8 31.53 56.61 -1.98
N GLY A 9 30.97 55.99 -0.91
CA GLY A 9 31.27 56.36 0.50
C GLY A 9 30.47 55.66 1.63
N GLY A 10 31.14 54.85 2.48
CA GLY A 10 30.64 54.36 3.80
C GLY A 10 31.23 55.16 5.00
N PRO A 11 31.41 54.63 6.24
CA PRO A 11 31.33 53.21 6.70
C PRO A 11 30.56 53.09 8.10
N PRO A 12 30.76 52.12 9.04
CA PRO A 12 29.75 51.74 10.07
C PRO A 12 30.20 51.82 11.58
N ARG A 13 29.34 51.33 12.53
CA ARG A 13 29.66 50.43 13.71
C ARG A 13 29.00 50.71 15.11
N ILE A 14 28.19 49.72 15.58
CA ILE A 14 28.13 49.09 16.94
C ILE A 14 27.76 50.03 18.18
N PRO A 15 27.65 49.55 19.45
CA PRO A 15 26.45 49.00 20.13
C PRO A 15 25.91 49.83 21.34
N SER A 16 24.89 49.33 22.05
CA SER A 16 24.74 49.53 23.51
C SER A 16 24.10 48.30 24.21
N LYS A 17 24.40 48.09 25.51
CA LYS A 17 23.89 46.99 26.35
C LYS A 17 22.82 47.51 27.35
N GLY A 18 21.93 46.63 27.80
CA GLY A 18 20.80 46.96 28.69
C GLY A 18 21.14 47.16 30.18
N LEU A 19 20.12 47.14 31.06
CA LEU A 19 20.28 47.05 32.51
C LEU A 19 19.05 46.46 33.23
N LEU A 20 19.26 45.94 34.45
CA LEU A 20 18.28 45.31 35.35
C LEU A 20 17.33 46.31 36.03
N GLY A 21 16.17 45.83 36.48
CA GLY A 21 15.32 46.50 37.49
C GLY A 21 14.29 45.56 38.14
N TRP A 22 14.46 45.24 39.43
CA TRP A 22 13.50 44.45 40.25
C TRP A 22 12.48 45.35 40.98
N VAL A 23 11.33 44.79 41.42
CA VAL A 23 10.85 44.73 42.85
C VAL A 23 9.31 44.67 43.02
N SER A 24 8.87 43.81 43.96
CA SER A 24 7.62 43.79 44.76
C SER A 24 6.28 43.21 44.23
N HIS A 25 5.84 42.15 44.93
CA HIS A 25 4.43 41.78 45.18
C HIS A 25 3.74 42.80 46.13
N PRO A 26 2.38 42.90 46.19
CA PRO A 26 1.65 42.13 47.25
C PRO A 26 0.16 41.75 46.99
N ARG A 27 -0.20 40.54 47.49
CA ARG A 27 -1.50 40.11 48.09
C ARG A 27 -2.73 39.77 47.23
N SER A 28 -3.30 38.61 47.57
CA SER A 28 -4.66 38.13 47.31
C SER A 28 -5.70 38.68 48.32
N PRO A 29 -6.99 38.31 48.20
CA PRO A 29 -7.61 37.47 49.24
C PRO A 29 -8.56 36.35 48.71
N GLU A 30 -8.98 35.45 49.61
CA GLU A 30 -9.84 34.28 49.36
C GLU A 30 -11.35 34.53 49.56
N VAL A 31 -12.22 33.85 48.78
CA VAL A 31 -13.58 33.36 49.13
C VAL A 31 -13.88 32.15 48.19
N SER A 32 -14.37 30.94 48.53
CA SER A 32 -14.71 30.18 49.77
C SER A 32 -16.20 29.77 49.91
N MET A 33 -16.45 28.46 50.13
CA MET A 33 -17.75 27.77 50.28
C MET A 33 -18.61 27.62 48.99
N ARG A 34 -19.49 26.61 48.82
CA ARG A 34 -20.13 25.70 49.82
C ARG A 34 -20.63 24.37 49.23
N THR A 35 -20.60 23.30 50.02
CA THR A 35 -21.30 22.02 49.77
C THR A 35 -22.81 22.13 49.99
N PHE A 36 -23.62 21.36 49.26
CA PHE A 36 -24.96 20.96 49.69
C PHE A 36 -25.32 19.54 49.17
N ALA A 37 -25.94 18.75 50.03
CA ALA A 37 -26.58 17.48 49.67
C ALA A 37 -28.04 17.52 50.16
N LEU A 38 -28.94 16.80 49.49
CA LEU A 38 -30.33 16.66 49.94
C LEU A 38 -30.79 15.20 49.80
N LEU A 39 -31.25 14.60 50.90
CA LEU A 39 -32.10 13.41 50.87
C LEU A 39 -33.57 13.84 50.90
N ALA A 40 -34.43 13.07 50.23
CA ALA A 40 -35.87 13.03 50.47
C ALA A 40 -36.36 11.58 50.30
N SER A 41 -37.42 11.19 51.01
CA SER A 41 -37.83 9.77 51.10
C SER A 41 -39.35 9.57 50.98
N SER A 42 -39.73 8.75 49.99
CA SER A 42 -40.74 7.67 50.08
C SER A 42 -42.27 7.97 50.18
N ILE A 43 -43.04 6.98 49.67
CA ILE A 43 -44.37 6.48 50.10
C ILE A 43 -45.66 6.77 49.26
N LEU A 44 -46.07 5.71 48.53
CA LEU A 44 -47.41 5.14 48.25
C LEU A 44 -48.47 5.77 47.28
N VAL A 45 -48.68 5.01 46.18
CA VAL A 45 -49.95 4.37 45.72
C VAL A 45 -51.09 5.17 45.06
N GLY A 46 -51.34 4.79 43.80
CA GLY A 46 -52.55 4.95 42.98
C GLY A 46 -52.26 4.32 41.59
N GLY A 47 -53.20 3.67 40.89
CA GLY A 47 -52.85 2.89 39.69
C GLY A 47 -53.97 2.59 38.69
N PHE A 48 -53.56 1.98 37.55
CA PHE A 48 -54.31 1.74 36.29
C PHE A 48 -54.69 3.04 35.54
N VAL A 49 -54.71 3.15 34.20
CA VAL A 49 -54.81 2.16 33.09
C VAL A 49 -53.85 2.53 31.93
N SER A 50 -53.52 1.53 31.09
CA SER A 50 -52.80 1.63 29.79
C SER A 50 -53.22 2.76 28.83
N THR A 51 -52.21 3.38 28.20
CA THR A 51 -52.13 3.54 26.73
C THR A 51 -50.69 3.28 26.29
N ALA A 52 -50.48 2.56 25.18
CA ALA A 52 -49.15 2.39 24.61
C ALA A 52 -48.68 3.67 23.89
N GLY A 53 -47.40 4.00 24.04
CA GLY A 53 -46.62 4.86 23.16
C GLY A 53 -45.40 4.09 22.64
N PRO A 54 -44.63 4.63 21.67
CA PRO A 54 -43.37 4.01 21.28
C PRO A 54 -42.41 3.93 22.48
N LEU A 55 -41.56 2.91 22.48
CA LEU A 55 -40.41 2.85 23.36
C LEU A 55 -39.36 3.81 22.80
N ASP A 56 -39.08 4.90 23.51
CA ASP A 56 -37.84 5.64 23.28
C ASP A 56 -36.67 4.68 23.56
N GLN A 57 -35.67 4.64 22.68
CA GLN A 57 -34.45 3.87 22.92
C GLN A 57 -33.83 4.32 24.24
N ALA A 58 -33.56 3.36 25.13
CA ALA A 58 -32.79 3.65 26.33
C ALA A 58 -31.35 3.96 25.90
N ALA A 59 -30.91 5.20 26.13
CA ALA A 59 -29.56 5.62 25.77
C ALA A 59 -28.51 4.70 26.42
N ALA A 60 -27.50 4.33 25.64
CA ALA A 60 -26.35 3.58 26.14
C ALA A 60 -25.76 4.28 27.38
N HIS A 61 -25.36 3.50 28.37
CA HIS A 61 -24.56 3.99 29.48
C HIS A 61 -23.11 4.07 28.98
N PRO A 62 -22.50 5.26 28.80
CA PRO A 62 -21.15 5.36 28.27
C PRO A 62 -20.17 4.69 29.24
N ALA A 63 -19.55 3.62 28.78
CA ALA A 63 -18.58 2.83 29.54
C ALA A 63 -17.17 3.32 29.16
N THR A 64 -16.85 4.56 29.56
CA THR A 64 -15.57 5.21 29.25
C THR A 64 -14.40 4.27 29.60
N LEU A 65 -13.69 3.81 28.57
CA LEU A 65 -12.46 3.02 28.73
C LEU A 65 -11.46 3.79 29.60
N ASP A 66 -10.73 3.07 30.44
CA ASP A 66 -9.80 3.68 31.39
C ASP A 66 -8.56 4.18 30.64
N THR A 67 -8.41 5.49 30.52
CA THR A 67 -7.27 6.14 29.87
C THR A 67 -5.95 5.96 30.63
N THR A 68 -5.96 5.34 31.82
CA THR A 68 -4.77 4.67 32.36
C THR A 68 -4.64 3.28 31.75
N ALA A 69 -4.26 3.25 30.47
CA ALA A 69 -4.16 2.05 29.65
C ALA A 69 -3.39 0.92 30.38
N PRO A 70 -3.86 -0.34 30.29
CA PRO A 70 -3.18 -1.46 30.93
C PRO A 70 -1.78 -1.61 30.35
N SER A 71 -0.78 -1.79 31.22
CA SER A 71 0.59 -2.05 30.77
C SER A 71 0.61 -3.32 29.91
N ILE A 72 1.05 -3.19 28.65
CA ILE A 72 1.21 -4.32 27.74
C ILE A 72 2.07 -5.38 28.44
N ASN A 73 1.48 -6.55 28.71
CA ASN A 73 2.27 -7.72 29.10
C ASN A 73 3.07 -8.14 27.86
N PRO A 74 4.41 -8.30 27.89
CA PRO A 74 5.25 -8.59 26.72
C PRO A 74 5.06 -10.01 26.14
N GLY A 75 3.84 -10.32 25.73
CA GLY A 75 3.33 -11.66 25.39
C GLY A 75 1.82 -11.65 25.23
N VAL A 76 1.29 -10.64 24.53
CA VAL A 76 -0.05 -10.61 23.89
C VAL A 76 0.06 -10.37 22.37
N ASN A 77 1.13 -9.73 21.91
CA ASN A 77 1.47 -9.52 20.50
C ASN A 77 2.00 -10.82 19.86
N GLY A 78 1.76 -11.05 18.56
CA GLY A 78 2.08 -12.32 17.88
C GLY A 78 1.39 -13.54 18.50
N GLN A 79 0.19 -13.33 19.07
CA GLN A 79 -0.61 -14.37 19.73
C GLN A 79 -1.97 -14.53 19.06
N ILE A 80 -2.49 -15.75 19.09
CA ILE A 80 -3.81 -16.08 18.58
C ILE A 80 -4.76 -16.12 19.78
N ALA A 81 -5.78 -15.26 19.76
CA ALA A 81 -6.99 -15.46 20.54
C ALA A 81 -7.89 -16.44 19.78
N PHE A 82 -8.63 -17.28 20.50
CA PHE A 82 -9.51 -18.28 19.89
C PHE A 82 -10.58 -18.73 20.88
N THR A 83 -11.70 -19.23 20.37
CA THR A 83 -12.78 -19.81 21.17
C THR A 83 -12.51 -21.27 21.48
N SER A 84 -12.83 -21.75 22.68
CA SER A 84 -12.70 -23.17 23.05
C SER A 84 -13.84 -23.67 23.92
N ASP A 85 -14.37 -24.87 23.64
CA ASP A 85 -15.39 -25.52 24.49
C ASP A 85 -14.83 -26.37 25.66
N ARG A 86 -13.49 -26.42 25.81
CA ARG A 86 -12.76 -27.41 26.66
C ARG A 86 -13.11 -27.45 28.14
N ASP A 87 -13.78 -26.43 28.67
CA ASP A 87 -14.24 -26.35 30.07
C ASP A 87 -15.76 -26.63 30.24
N GLY A 88 -16.47 -26.97 29.15
CA GLY A 88 -17.89 -27.36 29.14
C GLY A 88 -18.86 -26.28 28.64
N ASN A 89 -18.33 -25.12 28.25
CA ASN A 89 -18.97 -24.01 27.55
C ASN A 89 -17.88 -23.32 26.69
N ARG A 90 -18.27 -22.66 25.59
CA ARG A 90 -17.34 -21.85 24.79
C ARG A 90 -16.84 -20.67 25.62
N GLU A 91 -15.52 -20.48 25.64
CA GLU A 91 -14.80 -19.43 26.36
C GLU A 91 -13.62 -18.95 25.51
N ILE A 92 -13.20 -17.70 25.69
CA ILE A 92 -12.04 -17.15 24.99
C ILE A 92 -10.73 -17.63 25.63
N TYR A 93 -9.85 -18.15 24.79
CA TYR A 93 -8.48 -18.54 25.07
C TYR A 93 -7.49 -17.69 24.28
N ARG A 94 -6.21 -17.76 24.68
CA ARG A 94 -5.10 -17.10 23.99
C ARG A 94 -3.85 -17.97 24.01
N MET A 95 -3.07 -17.97 22.94
CA MET A 95 -1.82 -18.74 22.80
C MET A 95 -0.81 -18.02 21.93
N SER A 96 0.49 -18.30 22.08
CA SER A 96 1.49 -17.85 21.10
C SER A 96 1.16 -18.37 19.69
N GLY A 97 1.59 -17.67 18.63
CA GLY A 97 1.46 -18.11 17.23
C GLY A 97 2.10 -19.48 16.88
N THR A 98 2.74 -20.15 17.84
CA THR A 98 3.27 -21.53 17.76
C THR A 98 2.43 -22.56 18.53
N GLY A 99 1.23 -22.19 18.98
CA GLY A 99 0.31 -23.06 19.76
C GLY A 99 0.67 -23.20 21.24
N THR A 100 1.82 -22.70 21.68
CA THR A 100 2.28 -22.83 23.07
C THR A 100 1.69 -21.76 23.99
N GLY A 101 1.66 -22.02 25.30
CA GLY A 101 1.25 -21.02 26.32
C GLY A 101 -0.26 -20.85 26.52
N GLN A 102 -1.08 -21.77 25.98
CA GLN A 102 -2.55 -21.67 25.97
C GLN A 102 -3.15 -21.31 27.35
N THR A 103 -3.83 -20.16 27.40
CA THR A 103 -4.35 -19.54 28.63
C THR A 103 -5.80 -19.14 28.44
N ARG A 104 -6.68 -19.50 29.40
CA ARG A 104 -8.10 -19.12 29.42
C ARG A 104 -8.24 -17.67 29.89
N LEU A 105 -8.96 -16.84 29.14
CA LEU A 105 -9.19 -15.41 29.47
C LEU A 105 -10.56 -15.19 30.11
N THR A 106 -11.62 -15.82 29.60
CA THR A 106 -12.98 -15.73 30.16
C THR A 106 -13.31 -16.96 31.00
N SER A 107 -14.07 -16.79 32.09
CA SER A 107 -14.49 -17.92 32.93
C SER A 107 -15.84 -17.69 33.59
N ASN A 108 -16.91 -17.93 32.82
CA ASN A 108 -18.28 -17.70 33.25
C ASN A 108 -19.15 -18.98 33.11
N SER A 109 -20.42 -18.86 32.72
CA SER A 109 -21.33 -20.01 32.53
C SER A 109 -22.25 -19.88 31.32
N ALA A 110 -22.02 -18.87 30.48
CA ALA A 110 -22.59 -18.70 29.16
C ALA A 110 -21.52 -18.99 28.11
N ALA A 111 -21.85 -18.82 26.83
CA ALA A 111 -20.86 -18.92 25.76
C ALA A 111 -20.23 -17.53 25.53
N ASP A 112 -18.90 -17.51 25.48
CA ASP A 112 -18.10 -16.39 24.98
C ASP A 112 -17.33 -16.88 23.74
N GLU A 113 -17.40 -16.13 22.65
CA GLU A 113 -17.04 -16.54 21.28
C GLU A 113 -16.71 -15.31 20.41
N ASP A 114 -16.27 -15.52 19.16
CA ASP A 114 -15.87 -14.46 18.21
C ASP A 114 -14.84 -13.43 18.75
N PRO A 115 -13.64 -13.82 19.20
CA PRO A 115 -12.63 -12.87 19.69
C PRO A 115 -11.94 -12.10 18.56
N SER A 116 -11.72 -10.80 18.76
CA SER A 116 -10.84 -9.96 17.93
C SER A 116 -9.99 -9.05 18.83
N PHE A 117 -8.71 -8.83 18.48
CA PHE A 117 -7.82 -7.95 19.23
C PHE A 117 -8.04 -6.49 18.85
N SER A 118 -7.82 -5.56 19.79
CA SER A 118 -7.56 -4.18 19.40
C SER A 118 -6.21 -4.08 18.68
N PRO A 119 -6.04 -3.11 17.76
CA PRO A 119 -4.79 -2.99 17.02
C PRO A 119 -3.60 -2.77 17.97
N ASP A 120 -3.75 -1.93 19.00
CA ASP A 120 -2.74 -1.72 20.05
C ASP A 120 -2.40 -2.97 20.92
N GLY A 121 -3.07 -4.11 20.70
CA GLY A 121 -2.89 -5.38 21.41
C GLY A 121 -3.33 -5.38 22.88
N ARG A 122 -3.88 -4.26 23.40
CA ARG A 122 -4.22 -4.10 24.82
C ARG A 122 -5.58 -4.68 25.19
N TYR A 123 -6.48 -4.82 24.23
CA TYR A 123 -7.86 -5.25 24.43
C TYR A 123 -8.23 -6.42 23.51
N ILE A 124 -9.29 -7.13 23.90
CA ILE A 124 -9.97 -8.12 23.06
C ILE A 124 -11.46 -7.80 23.13
N VAL A 125 -12.10 -7.65 21.97
CA VAL A 125 -13.55 -7.60 21.80
C VAL A 125 -14.05 -9.03 21.49
N PHE A 126 -15.25 -9.38 21.97
CA PHE A 126 -15.82 -10.71 21.79
C PHE A 126 -17.34 -10.71 21.99
N ALA A 127 -18.03 -11.69 21.42
CA ALA A 127 -19.46 -11.93 21.61
C ALA A 127 -19.72 -12.76 22.89
N SER A 128 -20.79 -12.45 23.64
CA SER A 128 -21.09 -13.19 24.89
C SER A 128 -22.58 -13.25 25.24
N SER A 129 -23.05 -14.46 25.63
CA SER A 129 -24.43 -14.73 26.05
C SER A 129 -24.61 -14.65 27.58
N ARG A 130 -23.75 -13.90 28.27
CA ARG A 130 -23.70 -13.86 29.76
C ARG A 130 -24.79 -13.02 30.43
N ALA A 131 -25.41 -12.06 29.72
CA ALA A 131 -26.42 -11.16 30.29
C ALA A 131 -27.85 -11.52 29.90
N VAL A 132 -28.07 -11.99 28.67
CA VAL A 132 -29.33 -12.50 28.12
C VAL A 132 -29.08 -13.78 27.32
N VAL A 133 -30.12 -14.46 26.84
CA VAL A 133 -29.99 -15.70 26.03
C VAL A 133 -29.59 -15.44 24.56
N GLN A 134 -29.11 -14.23 24.26
CA GLN A 134 -28.65 -13.77 22.95
C GLN A 134 -27.24 -13.23 23.16
N HIS A 135 -26.41 -13.25 22.12
CA HIS A 135 -25.06 -12.72 22.21
C HIS A 135 -25.09 -11.19 22.19
N GLU A 136 -24.18 -10.58 22.93
CA GLU A 136 -23.95 -9.13 23.02
C GLU A 136 -22.44 -8.88 23.01
N ILE A 137 -22.00 -7.71 22.54
CA ILE A 137 -20.58 -7.40 22.41
C ILE A 137 -19.99 -6.98 23.76
N TYR A 138 -18.85 -7.56 24.09
CA TYR A 138 -18.03 -7.24 25.26
C TYR A 138 -16.61 -6.89 24.84
N VAL A 139 -15.94 -6.06 25.65
CA VAL A 139 -14.51 -5.78 25.54
C VAL A 139 -13.82 -6.11 26.86
N MET A 140 -12.59 -6.59 26.81
CA MET A 140 -11.75 -6.87 27.97
C MET A 140 -10.30 -6.45 27.72
N ASN A 141 -9.50 -6.28 28.78
CA ASN A 141 -8.05 -6.25 28.63
C ASN A 141 -7.59 -7.59 28.03
N ALA A 142 -6.55 -7.60 27.20
CA ALA A 142 -6.03 -8.81 26.54
C ALA A 142 -5.50 -9.88 27.53
N ASP A 143 -5.31 -9.55 28.81
CA ASP A 143 -5.01 -10.50 29.90
C ASP A 143 -6.26 -11.17 30.53
N GLY A 144 -7.45 -10.89 30.01
CA GLY A 144 -8.74 -11.39 30.47
C GLY A 144 -9.42 -10.54 31.57
N THR A 145 -8.80 -9.46 32.03
CA THR A 145 -9.37 -8.59 33.09
C THR A 145 -10.28 -7.48 32.54
N ASN A 146 -10.97 -6.74 33.42
CA ASN A 146 -11.83 -5.60 33.09
C ASN A 146 -12.99 -5.84 32.08
N GLN A 147 -13.45 -7.08 31.95
CA GLN A 147 -14.52 -7.47 31.00
C GLN A 147 -15.80 -6.62 31.16
N THR A 148 -16.15 -5.87 30.11
CA THR A 148 -17.16 -4.80 30.08
C THR A 148 -18.11 -5.00 28.90
N ARG A 149 -19.41 -4.79 29.12
CA ARG A 149 -20.47 -4.94 28.11
C ARG A 149 -20.62 -3.64 27.32
N LEU A 150 -20.65 -3.72 25.99
CA LEU A 150 -20.84 -2.58 25.11
C LEU A 150 -22.29 -2.47 24.62
N THR A 151 -22.88 -3.56 24.09
CA THR A 151 -24.26 -3.55 23.58
C THR A 151 -25.29 -4.02 24.62
N THR A 152 -26.53 -3.54 24.51
CA THR A 152 -27.62 -3.84 25.47
C THR A 152 -29.01 -3.95 24.81
N ASN A 153 -29.10 -4.61 23.65
CA ASN A 153 -30.30 -4.60 22.80
C ASN A 153 -31.14 -5.90 22.93
N ASP A 154 -32.16 -6.07 22.07
CA ASP A 154 -32.99 -7.29 21.97
C ASP A 154 -32.61 -8.15 20.73
N ASN A 155 -31.42 -7.94 20.14
CA ASN A 155 -30.86 -8.72 19.03
C ASN A 155 -29.86 -9.78 19.55
N TYR A 156 -29.27 -10.53 18.62
CA TYR A 156 -27.97 -11.17 18.76
C TYR A 156 -26.97 -10.24 18.09
N ASP A 157 -25.95 -9.84 18.84
CA ASP A 157 -24.75 -9.17 18.32
C ASP A 157 -23.59 -10.19 18.31
N LEU A 158 -22.93 -10.32 17.17
CA LEU A 158 -21.94 -11.36 16.85
C LEU A 158 -20.78 -10.77 16.05
N GLU A 159 -19.72 -11.56 15.88
CA GLU A 159 -18.62 -11.29 14.93
C GLU A 159 -18.01 -9.87 15.06
N PRO A 160 -17.62 -9.41 16.27
CA PRO A 160 -17.06 -8.08 16.44
C PRO A 160 -15.60 -8.02 15.98
N SER A 161 -15.25 -6.96 15.25
CA SER A 161 -13.86 -6.61 14.94
C SER A 161 -13.58 -5.13 15.23
N PHE A 162 -12.34 -4.81 15.60
CA PHE A 162 -11.89 -3.43 15.69
C PHE A 162 -11.58 -2.86 14.30
N SER A 163 -11.58 -1.53 14.23
CA SER A 163 -10.94 -0.75 13.16
C SER A 163 -9.43 -0.66 13.40
N PRO A 164 -8.60 -0.49 12.35
CA PRO A 164 -7.16 -0.19 12.50
C PRO A 164 -6.91 1.09 13.30
N ASP A 165 -7.81 2.08 13.15
CA ASP A 165 -7.83 3.31 13.95
C ASP A 165 -8.19 3.10 15.43
N GLY A 166 -8.46 1.85 15.85
CA GLY A 166 -8.73 1.43 17.22
C GLY A 166 -9.79 2.26 17.98
N GLN A 167 -10.59 3.08 17.30
CA GLN A 167 -11.60 3.97 17.86
C GLN A 167 -12.99 3.38 17.69
N HIS A 168 -13.16 2.51 16.69
CA HIS A 168 -14.42 1.88 16.34
C HIS A 168 -14.40 0.35 16.46
N ILE A 169 -15.57 -0.23 16.64
CA ILE A 169 -15.85 -1.67 16.55
C ILE A 169 -16.99 -1.85 15.54
N ILE A 170 -16.78 -2.69 14.53
CA ILE A 170 -17.84 -3.21 13.65
C ILE A 170 -18.31 -4.58 14.14
N PHE A 171 -19.58 -4.90 13.91
CA PHE A 171 -20.17 -6.18 14.31
C PHE A 171 -21.49 -6.45 13.58
N THR A 172 -21.87 -7.72 13.52
CA THR A 172 -23.16 -8.18 12.98
C THR A 172 -24.25 -8.08 14.04
N SER A 173 -25.42 -7.50 13.74
CA SER A 173 -26.55 -7.44 14.68
C SER A 173 -27.89 -7.74 14.04
N GLY A 174 -28.67 -8.67 14.62
CA GLY A 174 -30.01 -9.00 14.12
C GLY A 174 -30.88 -9.85 15.07
N PRO A 175 -32.19 -10.01 14.79
CA PRO A 175 -33.15 -10.69 15.67
C PRO A 175 -32.99 -12.23 15.81
N GLY A 176 -31.84 -12.77 15.40
CA GLY A 176 -31.49 -14.19 15.51
C GLY A 176 -32.03 -15.06 14.37
N GLY A 177 -31.28 -16.12 14.04
CA GLY A 177 -31.64 -17.04 12.96
C GLY A 177 -31.19 -16.62 11.55
N GLY A 178 -30.24 -15.69 11.46
CA GLY A 178 -29.46 -15.41 10.25
C GLY A 178 -29.51 -13.97 9.75
N ALA A 179 -30.64 -13.27 9.88
CA ALA A 179 -30.81 -11.92 9.35
C ALA A 179 -30.12 -10.87 10.26
N GLY A 180 -28.80 -10.88 10.27
CA GLY A 180 -27.95 -9.81 10.80
C GLY A 180 -27.66 -8.76 9.73
N GLU A 181 -27.44 -7.53 10.17
CA GLU A 181 -26.95 -6.42 9.35
C GLU A 181 -25.76 -5.77 10.07
N ILE A 182 -24.90 -5.03 9.37
CA ILE A 182 -23.63 -4.53 9.91
C ILE A 182 -23.85 -3.21 10.67
N TYR A 183 -23.27 -3.14 11.86
CA TYR A 183 -23.25 -1.95 12.71
C TYR A 183 -21.81 -1.55 13.05
N ARG A 184 -21.62 -0.26 13.33
CA ARG A 184 -20.39 0.33 13.86
C ARG A 184 -20.70 1.08 15.15
N MET A 185 -19.83 1.01 16.14
CA MET A 185 -19.88 1.82 17.37
C MET A 185 -18.48 2.27 17.76
N ASN A 186 -18.37 3.26 18.64
CA ASN A 186 -17.11 3.61 19.29
C ASN A 186 -16.71 2.51 20.28
N THR A 187 -15.42 2.39 20.60
CA THR A 187 -14.88 1.39 21.55
C THR A 187 -15.43 1.49 22.98
N ASP A 188 -16.04 2.62 23.38
CA ASP A 188 -16.75 2.79 24.66
C ASP A 188 -18.24 2.39 24.62
N GLY A 189 -18.72 1.87 23.48
CA GLY A 189 -20.11 1.50 23.23
C GLY A 189 -21.03 2.66 22.85
N SER A 190 -20.49 3.85 22.57
CA SER A 190 -21.25 5.01 22.08
C SER A 190 -21.32 5.09 20.55
N ASP A 191 -22.10 6.06 20.05
CA ASP A 191 -22.34 6.35 18.62
C ASP A 191 -22.62 5.13 17.73
N LEU A 192 -23.58 4.30 18.15
CA LEU A 192 -24.04 3.13 17.38
C LEU A 192 -24.72 3.56 16.06
N VAL A 193 -24.04 3.31 14.95
CA VAL A 193 -24.48 3.51 13.56
C VAL A 193 -24.75 2.13 12.93
N ARG A 194 -25.75 2.06 12.04
CA ARG A 194 -26.01 0.91 11.17
C ARG A 194 -25.47 1.25 9.78
N LEU A 195 -24.63 0.38 9.21
CA LEU A 195 -24.00 0.58 7.91
C LEU A 195 -24.86 0.02 6.77
N THR A 196 -25.38 -1.21 6.90
CA THR A 196 -26.27 -1.82 5.90
C THR A 196 -27.76 -1.59 6.22
N ASP A 197 -28.62 -1.45 5.19
CA ASP A 197 -30.09 -1.49 5.33
C ASP A 197 -30.73 -2.08 4.07
N ASN A 198 -30.28 -3.29 3.70
CA ASN A 198 -30.71 -3.98 2.48
C ASN A 198 -31.87 -4.97 2.73
N GLY A 199 -32.09 -5.40 3.99
CA GLY A 199 -33.08 -6.41 4.38
C GLY A 199 -32.66 -7.87 4.12
N GLY A 200 -31.36 -8.11 3.96
CA GLY A 200 -30.72 -9.38 3.68
C GLY A 200 -30.15 -10.05 4.92
N TYR A 201 -28.92 -10.53 4.77
CA TYR A 201 -28.17 -11.35 5.72
C TYR A 201 -26.70 -10.98 5.50
N GLU A 202 -26.11 -10.24 6.43
CA GLU A 202 -24.68 -9.93 6.46
C GLU A 202 -24.01 -10.61 7.65
N ALA A 203 -22.74 -10.99 7.50
CA ALA A 203 -21.92 -11.63 8.52
C ALA A 203 -20.42 -11.35 8.32
N HIS A 204 -19.63 -11.61 9.36
CA HIS A 204 -18.16 -11.53 9.39
C HIS A 204 -17.58 -10.21 8.82
N PRO A 205 -17.93 -9.04 9.39
CA PRO A 205 -17.43 -7.75 8.92
C PRO A 205 -16.02 -7.47 9.44
N VAL A 206 -15.07 -7.17 8.53
CA VAL A 206 -13.67 -6.87 8.82
C VAL A 206 -13.23 -5.62 8.05
N TYR A 207 -12.42 -4.74 8.66
CA TYR A 207 -11.85 -3.59 7.97
C TYR A 207 -10.64 -3.99 7.11
N SER A 208 -10.38 -3.23 6.05
CA SER A 208 -9.06 -3.17 5.39
C SER A 208 -8.00 -2.57 6.34
N PRO A 209 -6.69 -2.80 6.12
CA PRO A 209 -5.63 -2.31 7.02
C PRO A 209 -5.54 -0.77 7.14
N ASP A 210 -5.89 -0.05 6.07
CA ASP A 210 -6.02 1.42 6.05
C ASP A 210 -7.28 1.95 6.77
N GLY A 211 -8.27 1.09 7.01
CA GLY A 211 -9.56 1.44 7.57
C GLY A 211 -10.50 2.21 6.63
N GLU A 212 -10.19 2.36 5.33
CA GLU A 212 -11.08 3.02 4.36
C GLU A 212 -12.25 2.12 3.91
N SER A 213 -12.06 0.79 3.93
CA SER A 213 -12.99 -0.24 3.47
C SER A 213 -13.37 -1.26 4.56
N ILE A 214 -14.46 -1.99 4.32
CA ILE A 214 -14.98 -3.10 5.12
C ILE A 214 -15.39 -4.24 4.18
N ALA A 215 -14.72 -5.40 4.28
CA ALA A 215 -15.15 -6.65 3.67
C ALA A 215 -16.13 -7.41 4.59
N PHE A 216 -17.09 -8.13 3.99
CA PHE A 216 -18.10 -8.89 4.72
C PHE A 216 -18.72 -9.99 3.85
N ALA A 217 -19.26 -11.04 4.48
CA ALA A 217 -20.11 -12.02 3.81
C ALA A 217 -21.54 -11.49 3.71
N SER A 218 -22.19 -11.66 2.55
CA SER A 218 -23.52 -11.11 2.27
C SER A 218 -24.37 -12.07 1.44
N ARG A 219 -25.67 -12.16 1.72
CA ARG A 219 -26.66 -12.81 0.83
C ARG A 219 -28.06 -12.18 0.90
N PRO A 220 -28.79 -12.07 -0.23
CA PRO A 220 -30.13 -11.49 -0.23
C PRO A 220 -31.19 -12.27 0.56
N ASP A 221 -31.12 -13.61 0.59
CA ASP A 221 -32.03 -14.46 1.37
C ASP A 221 -31.45 -15.86 1.67
N LEU A 222 -32.11 -16.61 2.55
CA LEU A 222 -31.78 -18.00 2.96
C LEU A 222 -31.87 -19.06 1.84
N SER A 223 -32.08 -18.66 0.59
CA SER A 223 -32.01 -19.52 -0.60
C SER A 223 -31.06 -19.00 -1.67
N SER A 224 -30.29 -17.95 -1.33
CA SER A 224 -29.12 -17.48 -2.05
C SER A 224 -27.87 -17.97 -1.32
N ASP A 225 -26.82 -18.27 -2.08
CA ASP A 225 -25.50 -18.61 -1.55
C ASP A 225 -24.86 -17.34 -0.93
N TRP A 226 -23.95 -17.49 0.04
CA TRP A 226 -23.13 -16.37 0.55
C TRP A 226 -22.07 -15.92 -0.46
N GLU A 227 -21.81 -14.61 -0.53
CA GLU A 227 -20.80 -14.01 -1.41
C GLU A 227 -20.03 -12.90 -0.65
N ILE A 228 -18.72 -12.79 -0.85
CA ILE A 228 -17.89 -11.73 -0.26
C ILE A 228 -18.20 -10.40 -0.96
N HIS A 229 -18.48 -9.39 -0.16
CA HIS A 229 -18.72 -8.01 -0.56
C HIS A 229 -17.77 -7.06 0.16
N GLU A 230 -17.54 -5.89 -0.42
CA GLU A 230 -16.80 -4.78 0.18
C GLU A 230 -17.67 -3.53 0.17
N MET A 231 -17.48 -2.65 1.15
CA MET A 231 -18.06 -1.30 1.20
C MET A 231 -17.10 -0.31 1.85
N ASN A 232 -17.24 0.97 1.56
CA ASN A 232 -16.52 2.04 2.26
C ASN A 232 -16.86 1.99 3.76
N ALA A 233 -15.94 2.42 4.63
CA ALA A 233 -16.09 2.44 6.08
C ALA A 233 -17.28 3.29 6.61
N ASP A 234 -17.90 4.13 5.78
CA ASP A 234 -19.14 4.86 6.09
C ASP A 234 -20.44 4.10 5.73
N GLY A 235 -20.34 2.90 5.17
CA GLY A 235 -21.45 2.06 4.69
C GLY A 235 -21.90 2.35 3.25
N SER A 236 -21.20 3.21 2.51
CA SER A 236 -21.47 3.48 1.09
C SER A 236 -20.63 2.59 0.16
N GLY A 237 -20.84 2.71 -1.16
CA GLY A 237 -19.97 2.09 -2.16
C GLY A 237 -20.17 0.61 -2.47
N VAL A 238 -20.97 -0.14 -1.70
CA VAL A 238 -21.10 -1.62 -1.74
C VAL A 238 -20.89 -2.28 -3.12
N VAL A 239 -19.85 -3.11 -3.24
CA VAL A 239 -19.50 -3.98 -4.37
C VAL A 239 -19.49 -5.45 -3.93
N ALA A 240 -19.73 -6.38 -4.87
CA ALA A 240 -19.54 -7.82 -4.66
C ALA A 240 -18.21 -8.24 -5.29
N LEU A 241 -17.32 -8.86 -4.51
CA LEU A 241 -16.01 -9.35 -4.97
C LEU A 241 -16.13 -10.78 -5.53
N THR A 242 -16.91 -11.64 -4.86
CA THR A 242 -17.29 -12.95 -5.41
C THR A 242 -18.67 -12.86 -6.10
N SER A 243 -18.86 -13.67 -7.14
CA SER A 243 -20.19 -13.92 -7.74
C SER A 243 -20.24 -15.28 -8.44
N ASN A 244 -20.57 -16.34 -7.71
CA ASN A 244 -20.54 -17.72 -8.19
C ASN A 244 -21.84 -18.50 -7.88
N THR A 245 -21.74 -19.73 -7.33
CA THR A 245 -22.88 -20.59 -6.95
C THR A 245 -22.52 -21.55 -5.79
N ILE A 246 -21.65 -21.11 -4.87
CA ILE A 246 -21.24 -21.80 -3.65
C ILE A 246 -21.13 -20.74 -2.53
N ASP A 247 -21.29 -21.13 -1.26
CA ASP A 247 -21.16 -20.18 -0.17
C ASP A 247 -19.69 -19.79 0.04
N ASP A 248 -19.40 -18.49 -0.07
CA ASP A 248 -18.13 -17.85 0.29
C ASP A 248 -18.34 -16.96 1.53
N GLU A 249 -17.70 -17.28 2.66
CA GLU A 249 -17.89 -16.57 3.94
C GLU A 249 -16.63 -16.47 4.81
N GLY A 250 -16.64 -15.51 5.75
CA GLY A 250 -15.53 -15.25 6.68
C GLY A 250 -14.29 -14.65 6.01
N PRO A 251 -14.36 -13.42 5.47
CA PRO A 251 -13.20 -12.74 4.91
C PRO A 251 -12.20 -12.29 5.98
N SER A 252 -10.92 -12.26 5.64
CA SER A 252 -9.82 -11.58 6.35
C SER A 252 -8.89 -10.99 5.31
N TYR A 253 -8.64 -9.68 5.39
CA TYR A 253 -7.54 -9.06 4.66
C TYR A 253 -6.19 -9.64 5.13
N SER A 254 -5.21 -9.51 4.24
CA SER A 254 -3.77 -9.50 4.50
C SER A 254 -3.36 -8.19 5.21
N PRO A 255 -2.15 -8.10 5.82
CA PRO A 255 -1.73 -6.90 6.54
C PRO A 255 -1.37 -5.72 5.64
N ASP A 256 -0.82 -6.00 4.46
CA ASP A 256 -0.62 -5.07 3.34
C ASP A 256 -1.97 -4.50 2.84
N GLY A 257 -2.95 -5.37 2.59
CA GLY A 257 -4.31 -5.01 2.19
C GLY A 257 -4.68 -5.47 0.78
N ASP A 258 -3.71 -5.97 0.01
CA ASP A 258 -3.87 -6.35 -1.40
C ASP A 258 -4.68 -7.63 -1.59
N GLU A 259 -4.83 -8.43 -0.54
CA GLU A 259 -5.49 -9.73 -0.60
C GLU A 259 -6.57 -9.94 0.45
N ILE A 260 -7.59 -10.71 0.08
CA ILE A 260 -8.59 -11.25 1.00
C ILE A 260 -8.52 -12.77 0.99
N THR A 261 -8.39 -13.37 2.16
CA THR A 261 -8.64 -14.80 2.39
C THR A 261 -10.06 -15.04 2.87
N PHE A 262 -10.67 -16.15 2.47
CA PHE A 262 -12.05 -16.50 2.81
C PHE A 262 -12.27 -18.02 2.81
N SER A 263 -13.43 -18.46 3.31
CA SER A 263 -13.84 -19.87 3.36
C SER A 263 -14.87 -20.16 2.25
N SER A 264 -14.64 -21.17 1.41
CA SER A 264 -15.46 -21.43 0.21
C SER A 264 -15.94 -22.89 0.13
N ILE A 265 -17.25 -23.13 -0.11
CA ILE A 265 -17.81 -24.50 -0.19
C ILE A 265 -17.58 -25.17 -1.55
N ILE A 266 -16.47 -25.87 -1.72
CA ILE A 266 -16.21 -26.68 -2.93
C ILE A 266 -16.44 -28.19 -2.71
N ALA A 267 -17.29 -28.77 -3.56
CA ALA A 267 -17.68 -30.18 -3.55
C ALA A 267 -18.36 -30.71 -2.25
N GLY A 268 -18.74 -29.82 -1.33
CA GLY A 268 -19.47 -30.13 -0.09
C GLY A 268 -18.63 -30.03 1.19
N ASN A 269 -17.39 -29.56 1.09
CA ASN A 269 -16.53 -29.15 2.19
C ASN A 269 -16.23 -27.65 2.05
N TYR A 270 -15.95 -26.95 3.16
CA TYR A 270 -15.28 -25.64 3.10
C TYR A 270 -13.78 -25.84 2.98
N GLU A 271 -13.13 -24.98 2.20
CA GLU A 271 -11.69 -24.90 2.02
C GLU A 271 -11.28 -23.42 2.03
N ILE A 272 -10.03 -23.11 2.40
CA ILE A 272 -9.55 -21.73 2.40
C ILE A 272 -9.12 -21.31 0.99
N TYR A 273 -9.54 -20.11 0.60
CA TYR A 273 -9.15 -19.40 -0.62
C TYR A 273 -8.46 -18.08 -0.29
N ARG A 274 -7.71 -17.56 -1.26
CA ARG A 274 -7.02 -16.26 -1.33
C ARG A 274 -7.42 -15.60 -2.66
N MET A 275 -7.66 -14.31 -2.68
CA MET A 275 -7.89 -13.52 -3.90
C MET A 275 -7.34 -12.11 -3.71
N ASN A 276 -7.07 -11.40 -4.81
CA ASN A 276 -6.74 -9.97 -4.76
C ASN A 276 -7.97 -9.19 -4.25
N VAL A 277 -7.75 -8.02 -3.64
CA VAL A 277 -8.80 -7.18 -3.04
C VAL A 277 -9.87 -6.74 -4.05
N ASP A 278 -9.52 -6.60 -5.34
CA ASP A 278 -10.48 -6.34 -6.43
C ASP A 278 -11.38 -7.54 -6.79
N GLY A 279 -11.19 -8.70 -6.15
CA GLY A 279 -11.87 -9.96 -6.42
C GLY A 279 -11.22 -10.80 -7.52
N SER A 280 -10.07 -10.40 -8.07
CA SER A 280 -9.35 -11.15 -9.11
C SER A 280 -8.48 -12.28 -8.56
N SER A 281 -7.97 -13.11 -9.49
CA SER A 281 -7.02 -14.21 -9.21
C SER A 281 -7.37 -15.21 -8.07
N PRO A 282 -8.64 -15.63 -7.87
CA PRO A 282 -9.01 -16.49 -6.74
C PRO A 282 -8.33 -17.87 -6.76
N LEU A 283 -7.51 -18.12 -5.74
CA LEU A 283 -6.67 -19.30 -5.56
C LEU A 283 -7.13 -20.13 -4.34
N ARG A 284 -7.38 -21.42 -4.54
CA ARG A 284 -7.65 -22.39 -3.47
C ARG A 284 -6.34 -22.81 -2.80
N ILE A 285 -6.18 -22.54 -1.51
CA ILE A 285 -4.93 -22.80 -0.76
C ILE A 285 -4.99 -24.00 0.20
N THR A 286 -6.16 -24.44 0.68
CA THR A 286 -6.31 -25.79 1.26
C THR A 286 -6.96 -26.77 0.28
N ILE A 287 -6.55 -28.04 0.30
CA ILE A 287 -6.90 -29.05 -0.73
C ILE A 287 -7.27 -30.43 -0.16
N GLN A 288 -7.90 -30.48 1.02
CA GLN A 288 -7.98 -31.71 1.81
C GLN A 288 -9.39 -32.33 1.81
N SER A 289 -9.70 -33.13 2.83
CA SER A 289 -11.04 -33.70 3.04
C SER A 289 -11.61 -33.31 4.42
N SER A 290 -11.09 -32.23 4.98
CA SER A 290 -11.56 -31.53 6.16
C SER A 290 -12.63 -30.49 5.79
N VAL A 291 -13.27 -29.91 6.80
CA VAL A 291 -13.86 -28.57 6.71
C VAL A 291 -12.79 -27.61 7.23
N ASP A 292 -12.36 -26.66 6.41
CA ASP A 292 -11.42 -25.60 6.77
C ASP A 292 -12.14 -24.25 6.66
N ILE A 293 -12.18 -23.46 7.73
CA ILE A 293 -12.96 -22.19 7.83
C ILE A 293 -12.21 -21.13 8.65
N GLN A 294 -12.68 -19.87 8.54
CA GLN A 294 -12.26 -18.73 9.35
C GLN A 294 -10.73 -18.48 9.27
N PRO A 295 -10.21 -18.10 8.09
CA PRO A 295 -8.81 -17.70 7.95
C PRO A 295 -8.56 -16.35 8.63
N THR A 296 -7.35 -16.19 9.16
CA THR A 296 -6.81 -14.93 9.66
C THR A 296 -5.31 -14.89 9.37
N TYR A 297 -4.82 -13.83 8.74
CA TYR A 297 -3.38 -13.61 8.53
C TYR A 297 -2.69 -13.32 9.87
N SER A 298 -1.46 -13.77 10.02
CA SER A 298 -0.55 -13.22 11.03
C SER A 298 -0.23 -11.77 10.69
N PRO A 299 0.03 -10.90 11.67
CA PRO A 299 0.29 -9.49 11.41
C PRO A 299 1.56 -9.26 10.59
N GLU A 300 2.48 -10.24 10.54
CA GLU A 300 3.67 -10.23 9.68
C GLU A 300 3.40 -10.80 8.27
N GLY A 301 2.14 -11.07 7.89
CA GLY A 301 1.68 -11.63 6.61
C GLY A 301 2.06 -13.09 6.35
N ASP A 302 3.17 -13.56 6.93
CA ASP A 302 3.87 -14.77 6.53
C ASP A 302 3.15 -16.09 6.92
N LYS A 303 2.08 -16.05 7.73
CA LYS A 303 1.19 -17.17 8.07
C LYS A 303 -0.29 -16.83 7.90
N ILE A 304 -1.08 -17.87 7.69
CA ILE A 304 -2.53 -17.88 7.92
C ILE A 304 -2.81 -18.89 9.03
N ALA A 305 -3.57 -18.49 10.06
CA ALA A 305 -4.20 -19.41 11.01
C ALA A 305 -5.68 -19.59 10.65
N TYR A 306 -6.22 -20.78 10.90
CA TYR A 306 -7.60 -21.14 10.52
C TYR A 306 -8.12 -22.32 11.34
N THR A 307 -9.44 -22.49 11.40
CA THR A 307 -10.10 -23.64 12.05
C THR A 307 -10.21 -24.81 11.06
N SER A 308 -9.86 -26.03 11.47
CA SER A 308 -9.97 -27.21 10.59
C SER A 308 -10.44 -28.48 11.31
N THR A 309 -11.12 -29.36 10.57
CA THR A 309 -11.50 -30.71 11.03
C THR A 309 -10.53 -31.83 10.61
N GLN A 310 -9.24 -31.54 10.44
CA GLN A 310 -8.30 -32.46 9.77
C GLN A 310 -8.07 -33.79 10.51
N ASP A 311 -8.04 -33.79 11.85
CA ASP A 311 -7.81 -35.00 12.67
C ASP A 311 -9.09 -35.64 13.26
N GLY A 312 -10.20 -34.89 13.33
CA GLY A 312 -11.55 -35.44 13.51
C GLY A 312 -12.54 -34.57 14.30
N ASP A 313 -12.00 -33.61 15.05
CA ASP A 313 -12.68 -32.55 15.80
C ASP A 313 -12.30 -31.19 15.17
N TYR A 314 -12.91 -30.07 15.61
CA TYR A 314 -12.43 -28.73 15.23
C TYR A 314 -11.26 -28.32 16.12
N GLU A 315 -10.07 -28.14 15.53
CA GLU A 315 -8.86 -27.63 16.20
C GLU A 315 -8.25 -26.51 15.32
N ILE A 316 -7.41 -25.65 15.89
CA ILE A 316 -6.75 -24.54 15.18
C ILE A 316 -5.48 -25.03 14.46
N TYR A 317 -5.37 -24.68 13.18
CA TYR A 317 -4.23 -24.97 12.31
C TYR A 317 -3.59 -23.68 11.77
N ARG A 318 -2.39 -23.81 11.20
CA ARG A 318 -1.63 -22.70 10.62
C ARG A 318 -0.78 -23.16 9.45
N MET A 319 -0.73 -22.38 8.39
CA MET A 319 0.06 -22.57 7.16
C MET A 319 0.75 -21.25 6.77
N ASN A 320 1.53 -21.22 5.67
CA ASN A 320 1.88 -19.96 5.00
C ASN A 320 0.83 -19.62 3.90
N PRO A 321 0.80 -18.38 3.35
CA PRO A 321 -0.16 -18.00 2.31
C PRO A 321 -0.18 -18.93 1.07
N LEU A 322 0.94 -19.58 0.77
CA LEU A 322 1.07 -20.57 -0.31
C LEU A 322 0.51 -21.97 0.00
N GLY A 323 -0.28 -22.13 1.08
CA GLY A 323 -0.91 -23.41 1.47
C GLY A 323 0.06 -24.48 2.02
N ALA A 324 1.30 -24.10 2.34
CA ALA A 324 2.36 -25.00 2.76
C ALA A 324 2.74 -24.81 4.24
N GLY A 325 3.68 -25.62 4.75
CA GLY A 325 4.18 -25.50 6.13
C GLY A 325 3.18 -25.86 7.24
N LEU A 326 2.09 -26.55 6.90
CA LEU A 326 0.96 -26.88 7.77
C LEU A 326 1.37 -27.42 9.15
N SER A 327 0.88 -26.75 10.21
CA SER A 327 1.05 -27.13 11.61
C SER A 327 -0.27 -27.01 12.36
N GLN A 328 -0.65 -28.06 13.07
CA GLN A 328 -1.71 -28.02 14.09
C GLN A 328 -1.19 -27.23 15.31
N LEU A 329 -2.00 -26.32 15.87
CA LEU A 329 -1.64 -25.47 17.01
C LEU A 329 -2.32 -25.90 18.32
N THR A 330 -3.55 -26.38 18.24
CA THR A 330 -4.29 -26.94 19.38
C THR A 330 -4.44 -28.46 19.21
N VAL A 331 -4.23 -29.22 20.29
CA VAL A 331 -4.33 -30.69 20.30
C VAL A 331 -4.86 -31.10 21.67
N ASN A 332 -6.18 -31.07 21.85
CA ASN A 332 -6.81 -31.24 23.15
C ASN A 332 -8.13 -32.03 23.15
N GLY A 333 -8.75 -32.30 21.98
CA GLY A 333 -9.99 -33.08 21.90
C GLY A 333 -11.18 -32.34 22.52
N ALA A 334 -11.13 -31.02 22.42
CA ALA A 334 -12.21 -30.08 22.58
C ALA A 334 -12.45 -29.41 21.22
N LEU A 335 -13.51 -28.63 21.09
CA LEU A 335 -13.76 -27.87 19.88
C LEU A 335 -13.19 -26.46 20.03
N ASP A 336 -12.14 -26.17 19.26
CA ASP A 336 -11.48 -24.87 19.18
C ASP A 336 -11.80 -24.20 17.82
N PHE A 337 -12.22 -22.93 17.87
CA PHE A 337 -12.76 -22.16 16.74
C PHE A 337 -12.27 -20.70 16.74
N ASP A 338 -12.69 -19.92 15.75
CA ASP A 338 -12.64 -18.46 15.74
C ASP A 338 -11.22 -17.89 16.04
N PRO A 339 -10.16 -18.32 15.33
CA PRO A 339 -8.82 -17.78 15.54
C PRO A 339 -8.76 -16.32 15.08
N ALA A 340 -8.15 -15.47 15.89
CA ALA A 340 -7.79 -14.09 15.54
C ALA A 340 -6.38 -13.80 16.04
N TRP A 341 -5.51 -13.30 15.16
CA TRP A 341 -4.18 -12.82 15.56
C TRP A 341 -4.25 -11.46 16.25
N GLY A 342 -3.34 -11.27 17.20
CA GLY A 342 -2.96 -9.95 17.74
C GLY A 342 -1.70 -9.43 17.04
N PRO A 343 -1.43 -8.11 17.15
CA PRO A 343 -0.47 -7.34 16.34
C PRO A 343 0.99 -7.79 16.46
N ALA A 344 1.83 -7.33 15.52
CA ALA A 344 3.23 -7.75 15.37
C ALA A 344 4.20 -7.16 16.41
N TYR A 345 3.86 -6.08 17.13
CA TYR A 345 4.84 -5.22 17.82
C TYR A 345 5.79 -6.03 18.73
N SER A 346 7.01 -6.27 18.23
CA SER A 346 7.99 -7.18 18.83
C SER A 346 9.19 -6.43 19.39
N GLU A 347 9.66 -5.41 18.68
CA GLU A 347 10.80 -4.54 18.98
C GLU A 347 10.58 -3.71 20.27
N CYS A 348 9.40 -3.09 20.40
CA CYS A 348 9.03 -2.32 21.60
C CYS A 348 8.68 -3.19 22.83
N GLN A 349 8.73 -4.54 22.75
CA GLN A 349 8.28 -5.41 23.84
C GLN A 349 9.10 -5.28 25.12
N GLY A 350 8.41 -5.15 26.25
CA GLY A 350 9.03 -5.15 27.59
C GLY A 350 9.77 -3.87 27.96
N ARG A 351 9.93 -2.93 27.03
CA ARG A 351 10.28 -1.54 27.33
C ARG A 351 9.01 -0.80 27.75
N ALA A 352 9.14 0.18 28.65
CA ALA A 352 8.06 1.12 28.92
C ALA A 352 8.31 2.33 28.02
N ALA A 353 7.41 2.56 27.06
CA ALA A 353 7.50 3.68 26.13
C ALA A 353 7.64 5.02 26.88
N THR A 354 8.57 5.89 26.43
CA THR A 354 8.64 7.28 26.92
C THR A 354 7.57 8.13 26.24
N ILE A 355 7.30 7.84 24.97
CA ILE A 355 6.32 8.51 24.13
C ILE A 355 5.38 7.46 23.57
N THR A 356 4.09 7.76 23.55
CA THR A 356 3.07 6.88 23.00
C THR A 356 2.02 7.76 22.33
N GLY A 357 1.67 7.43 21.09
CA GLY A 357 0.59 8.05 20.36
C GLY A 357 -0.78 7.61 20.86
N THR A 358 -1.77 7.81 20.00
CA THR A 358 -3.12 7.32 20.14
C THR A 358 -3.37 6.21 19.12
N ASN A 359 -4.62 5.87 18.83
CA ASN A 359 -4.91 4.92 17.74
C ASN A 359 -5.28 5.68 16.45
N GLY A 360 -4.92 6.95 16.30
CA GLY A 360 -5.14 7.68 15.04
C GLY A 360 -4.07 8.74 14.80
N ASN A 361 -3.75 8.93 13.52
CA ASN A 361 -2.63 9.69 12.95
C ASN A 361 -2.07 10.79 13.86
N ASP A 362 -0.98 10.47 14.54
CA ASP A 362 -0.21 11.32 15.42
C ASP A 362 1.08 11.84 14.76
N VAL A 363 1.69 12.86 15.37
CA VAL A 363 3.04 13.33 15.01
C VAL A 363 3.90 13.29 16.26
N LEU A 364 4.79 12.30 16.32
CA LEU A 364 5.59 11.98 17.50
C LEU A 364 7.02 12.48 17.32
N THR A 365 7.57 13.08 18.37
CA THR A 365 8.93 13.61 18.36
C THR A 365 9.61 13.28 19.69
N GLY A 366 10.74 12.59 19.60
CA GLY A 366 11.57 12.16 20.72
C GLY A 366 12.27 13.30 21.46
N THR A 367 13.28 12.93 22.23
CA THR A 367 14.17 13.87 22.94
C THR A 367 15.61 13.68 22.51
N SER A 368 16.53 14.56 22.95
CA SER A 368 17.95 14.39 22.64
C SER A 368 18.62 13.32 23.53
N GLY A 369 18.08 12.11 23.52
CA GLY A 369 18.58 10.94 24.23
C GLY A 369 17.59 9.76 24.19
N PRO A 370 18.07 8.53 24.50
CA PRO A 370 17.41 7.27 24.17
C PRO A 370 15.97 7.17 24.66
N ASP A 371 15.05 7.21 23.70
CA ASP A 371 13.62 7.11 23.90
C ASP A 371 13.06 5.78 23.41
N VAL A 372 11.79 5.53 23.76
CA VAL A 372 11.01 4.42 23.22
C VAL A 372 9.68 5.02 22.80
N ILE A 373 9.41 4.98 21.50
CA ILE A 373 8.28 5.63 20.84
C ILE A 373 7.43 4.51 20.23
N ALA A 374 6.13 4.57 20.49
CA ALA A 374 5.14 3.69 19.85
C ALA A 374 3.98 4.55 19.34
N GLY A 375 3.72 4.51 18.03
CA GLY A 375 2.56 5.17 17.43
C GLY A 375 1.25 4.59 17.96
N LEU A 376 1.14 3.26 17.79
CA LEU A 376 0.04 2.31 18.09
C LEU A 376 -0.93 2.06 16.93
N GLY A 377 -1.38 3.08 16.21
CA GLY A 377 -2.25 2.87 15.05
C GLY A 377 -2.80 4.16 14.45
N GLY A 378 -3.28 4.05 13.22
CA GLY A 378 -3.37 5.20 12.30
C GLY A 378 -2.08 5.33 11.48
N HIS A 379 -1.94 6.43 10.74
CA HIS A 379 -0.73 6.72 9.97
C HIS A 379 0.07 7.83 10.67
N ASP A 380 1.11 7.46 11.40
CA ASP A 380 1.89 8.33 12.25
C ASP A 380 3.18 8.83 11.57
N ILE A 381 3.65 10.01 12.00
CA ILE A 381 4.95 10.55 11.60
C ILE A 381 5.83 10.64 12.84
N ILE A 382 6.91 9.87 12.87
CA ILE A 382 7.77 9.68 14.03
C ILE A 382 9.20 10.17 13.73
N SER A 383 9.79 10.92 14.67
CA SER A 383 11.22 11.29 14.62
C SER A 383 11.86 11.17 16.00
N GLY A 384 12.98 10.45 16.11
CA GLY A 384 13.71 10.26 17.37
C GLY A 384 14.46 11.52 17.85
N LEU A 385 15.05 12.29 16.92
CA LEU A 385 16.07 13.33 17.15
C LEU A 385 17.45 12.73 17.51
N ASP A 386 18.24 13.38 18.39
CA ASP A 386 19.54 12.86 18.85
C ASP A 386 19.36 11.59 19.73
N GLY A 387 19.09 10.44 19.11
CA GLY A 387 18.56 9.24 19.75
C GLY A 387 19.58 8.17 20.18
N ALA A 388 19.00 7.10 20.71
CA ALA A 388 19.43 5.71 20.54
C ALA A 388 18.21 4.86 20.85
N ASP A 389 17.22 5.01 20.00
CA ASP A 389 15.81 4.93 20.32
C ASP A 389 15.23 3.53 20.02
N THR A 390 13.93 3.37 20.22
CA THR A 390 13.18 2.20 19.77
C THR A 390 11.84 2.70 19.30
N ILE A 391 11.69 2.78 17.99
CA ILE A 391 10.52 3.29 17.29
C ILE A 391 9.76 2.08 16.78
N CYS A 392 8.47 2.02 17.10
CA CYS A 392 7.51 1.18 16.44
C CYS A 392 6.39 2.09 15.94
N GLY A 393 5.93 1.94 14.71
CA GLY A 393 4.74 2.64 14.23
C GLY A 393 3.53 2.04 14.93
N GLY A 394 2.86 1.10 14.27
CA GLY A 394 1.71 0.41 14.84
C GLY A 394 0.92 -0.34 13.79
N SER A 395 -0.36 0.01 13.67
CA SER A 395 -1.26 -0.52 12.64
C SER A 395 -1.76 0.61 11.75
N GLY A 396 -1.26 0.65 10.52
CA GLY A 396 -1.57 1.65 9.52
C GLY A 396 -0.47 1.67 8.47
N ILE A 397 0.03 2.85 8.14
CA ILE A 397 1.21 3.05 7.29
C ILE A 397 2.01 4.17 7.95
N ASP A 398 3.15 3.84 8.54
CA ASP A 398 3.87 4.68 9.49
C ASP A 398 5.19 5.19 8.90
N THR A 399 5.49 6.47 9.18
CA THR A 399 6.66 7.17 8.63
C THR A 399 7.69 7.48 9.71
N VAL A 400 8.93 6.99 9.55
CA VAL A 400 10.08 7.46 10.33
C VAL A 400 10.87 8.48 9.53
N THR A 401 11.13 9.66 10.13
CA THR A 401 11.77 10.79 9.44
C THR A 401 12.96 11.38 10.18
N TYR A 402 14.06 11.51 9.43
CA TYR A 402 15.33 12.10 9.85
C TYR A 402 15.62 13.44 9.15
N ALA A 403 14.63 14.06 8.51
CA ALA A 403 14.77 15.24 7.62
C ALA A 403 15.34 16.55 8.24
N ASP A 404 15.74 16.53 9.52
CA ASP A 404 16.48 17.61 10.20
C ASP A 404 17.97 17.23 10.48
N HIS A 405 18.45 16.04 10.06
CA HIS A 405 19.80 15.53 10.34
C HIS A 405 20.86 15.96 9.30
N GLU A 406 21.94 16.63 9.74
CA GLU A 406 23.03 17.13 8.86
C GLU A 406 24.14 16.09 8.54
N ALA A 407 23.88 14.78 8.66
CA ALA A 407 24.90 13.74 8.52
C ALA A 407 24.33 12.44 7.93
N ALA A 408 25.20 11.68 7.25
CA ALA A 408 24.91 10.38 6.63
C ALA A 408 24.22 9.41 7.59
N LEU A 409 23.17 8.76 7.10
CA LEU A 409 22.34 7.77 7.78
C LEU A 409 22.50 6.38 7.16
N GLU A 410 22.13 5.35 7.92
CA GLU A 410 21.99 3.99 7.42
C GLU A 410 20.78 3.37 8.13
N VAL A 411 19.76 2.98 7.38
CA VAL A 411 18.42 2.62 7.89
C VAL A 411 17.87 1.42 7.13
N ASP A 412 17.34 0.43 7.86
CA ASP A 412 16.97 -0.90 7.34
C ASP A 412 15.63 -1.36 7.96
N LEU A 413 14.64 -1.68 7.12
CA LEU A 413 13.31 -2.16 7.53
C LEU A 413 13.15 -3.69 7.47
N THR A 414 14.15 -4.46 7.02
CA THR A 414 14.05 -5.92 6.72
C THR A 414 13.80 -6.85 7.93
N GLY A 415 13.64 -6.31 9.14
CA GLY A 415 13.05 -7.02 10.27
C GLY A 415 13.89 -8.12 10.92
N GLY A 416 15.22 -8.00 10.86
CA GLY A 416 16.18 -8.99 11.37
C GLY A 416 16.65 -8.81 12.83
N ALA A 417 16.06 -7.88 13.60
CA ALA A 417 16.68 -7.15 14.71
C ALA A 417 17.88 -6.32 14.21
N GLY A 418 17.59 -5.09 13.77
CA GLY A 418 18.45 -4.23 12.95
C GLY A 418 19.93 -4.21 13.37
N ASP A 419 20.81 -4.56 12.42
CA ASP A 419 22.26 -4.45 12.50
C ASP A 419 22.67 -3.48 11.38
N ASP A 420 22.49 -2.19 11.65
CA ASP A 420 22.62 -0.99 10.80
C ASP A 420 24.05 -0.69 10.32
N GLY A 421 24.68 -1.71 9.73
CA GLY A 421 25.70 -1.64 8.70
C GLY A 421 27.07 -1.01 9.00
N SER A 422 27.17 0.31 9.27
CA SER A 422 28.45 1.05 9.25
C SER A 422 28.70 2.02 10.43
N ASP A 423 29.89 2.64 10.44
CA ASP A 423 30.57 3.20 11.62
C ASP A 423 30.47 4.74 11.78
N GLU A 424 30.30 5.21 13.03
CA GLU A 424 30.60 6.58 13.55
C GLU A 424 29.59 7.73 13.22
N ASP A 425 29.28 8.72 14.10
CA ASP A 425 29.68 8.94 15.51
C ASP A 425 28.71 9.85 16.31
N GLY A 426 27.83 9.25 17.13
CA GLY A 426 27.19 9.94 18.27
C GLY A 426 28.10 9.92 19.52
N PRO A 427 27.95 10.78 20.55
CA PRO A 427 28.89 10.88 21.69
C PRO A 427 29.13 9.61 22.54
N LEU A 428 28.42 8.52 22.26
CA LEU A 428 28.61 7.18 22.83
C LEU A 428 28.49 6.02 21.81
N GLY A 429 28.31 6.29 20.51
CA GLY A 429 28.10 5.25 19.49
C GLY A 429 26.88 4.36 19.79
N ALA A 430 25.69 4.95 19.76
CA ALA A 430 24.42 4.27 20.00
C ALA A 430 23.40 4.74 18.95
N ARG A 431 22.46 3.86 18.61
CA ARG A 431 21.69 3.84 17.36
C ARG A 431 20.21 3.57 17.64
N ASP A 432 19.37 3.86 16.67
CA ASP A 432 17.92 3.63 16.76
C ASP A 432 17.57 2.18 16.36
N SER A 433 16.37 1.74 16.71
CA SER A 433 15.80 0.42 16.40
C SER A 433 14.41 0.69 15.84
N ILE A 434 14.22 0.50 14.52
CA ILE A 434 12.93 0.70 13.86
C ILE A 434 12.21 -0.65 13.80
N GLY A 435 10.92 -0.65 14.10
CA GLY A 435 10.08 -1.83 14.04
C GLY A 435 9.69 -2.24 12.63
N THR A 436 9.28 -3.51 12.48
CA THR A 436 8.71 -4.09 11.24
C THR A 436 7.24 -3.67 11.03
N ASP A 437 6.93 -2.49 11.53
CA ASP A 437 5.62 -1.83 11.61
C ASP A 437 5.84 -0.33 11.29
N VAL A 438 6.68 -0.10 10.27
CA VAL A 438 7.09 1.17 9.66
C VAL A 438 7.43 0.85 8.21
N GLU A 439 6.75 1.52 7.29
CA GLU A 439 6.82 1.25 5.85
C GLU A 439 7.48 2.43 5.11
N TYR A 440 7.41 3.63 5.68
CA TYR A 440 7.86 4.87 5.03
C TYR A 440 9.09 5.44 5.75
N LEU A 441 10.13 5.77 4.99
CA LEU A 441 11.36 6.43 5.47
C LEU A 441 11.58 7.78 4.79
N THR A 442 12.22 8.68 5.53
CA THR A 442 12.80 9.91 4.97
C THR A 442 14.16 10.16 5.61
N GLY A 443 15.20 10.24 4.80
CA GLY A 443 16.58 10.57 5.19
C GLY A 443 16.76 12.02 5.61
N GLY A 444 18.00 12.49 5.62
CA GLY A 444 18.43 13.78 6.15
C GLY A 444 18.97 14.75 5.10
N PHE A 445 20.19 15.22 5.33
CA PHE A 445 21.04 16.01 4.43
C PHE A 445 22.45 15.37 4.32
N GLY A 446 22.53 14.06 4.52
CA GLY A 446 23.75 13.25 4.45
C GLY A 446 23.88 12.54 3.11
N ASP A 447 24.94 11.75 2.93
CA ASP A 447 25.00 10.75 1.85
C ASP A 447 24.41 9.45 2.47
N ASP A 448 23.11 9.22 2.34
CA ASP A 448 22.33 8.28 3.17
C ASP A 448 22.16 6.89 2.50
N HIS A 449 22.07 5.83 3.30
CA HIS A 449 21.70 4.48 2.84
C HIS A 449 20.36 4.06 3.46
N LEU A 450 19.36 3.77 2.61
CA LEU A 450 18.01 3.38 3.01
C LEU A 450 17.65 2.03 2.38
N VAL A 451 17.21 1.08 3.20
CA VAL A 451 16.77 -0.25 2.78
C VAL A 451 15.34 -0.49 3.28
N GLY A 452 14.46 -0.87 2.36
CA GLY A 452 13.09 -1.26 2.63
C GLY A 452 12.99 -2.68 3.22
N SER A 453 11.96 -3.42 2.85
CA SER A 453 11.54 -4.61 3.60
C SER A 453 11.11 -5.79 2.70
N SER A 454 9.87 -6.27 2.87
CA SER A 454 9.22 -7.23 1.99
C SER A 454 7.72 -6.94 1.87
N ALA A 455 7.38 -5.67 1.88
CA ALA A 455 6.07 -5.06 1.73
C ALA A 455 6.27 -3.66 1.16
N ASP A 456 5.29 -3.14 0.43
CA ASP A 456 5.33 -1.84 -0.25
C ASP A 456 5.79 -0.70 0.67
N ASN A 457 6.87 -0.03 0.29
CA ASN A 457 7.58 0.96 1.08
C ASN A 457 7.72 2.29 0.32
N LYS A 458 8.00 3.35 1.07
CA LYS A 458 8.24 4.70 0.51
C LYS A 458 9.53 5.25 1.07
N LEU A 459 10.57 5.28 0.25
CA LEU A 459 11.91 5.66 0.68
C LEU A 459 12.31 6.96 -0.01
N ILE A 460 12.49 8.02 0.79
CA ILE A 460 12.99 9.32 0.32
C ILE A 460 14.37 9.51 0.93
N GLY A 461 15.41 9.64 0.11
CA GLY A 461 16.76 10.02 0.53
C GLY A 461 16.78 11.46 1.07
N GLY A 462 17.02 12.41 0.18
CA GLY A 462 16.99 13.83 0.50
C GLY A 462 18.00 14.64 -0.32
N PRO A 463 18.63 15.66 0.29
CA PRO A 463 19.77 16.34 -0.30
C PRO A 463 21.08 15.64 0.11
N GLY A 464 21.44 14.62 -0.66
CA GLY A 464 22.55 13.71 -0.42
C GLY A 464 23.15 13.15 -1.71
N SER A 465 24.06 12.19 -1.59
CA SER A 465 24.34 11.22 -2.66
C SER A 465 23.91 9.86 -2.13
N ASP A 466 22.62 9.58 -2.30
CA ASP A 466 21.90 8.57 -1.52
C ASP A 466 21.89 7.21 -2.22
N SER A 467 21.78 6.14 -1.44
CA SER A 467 21.67 4.77 -1.90
C SER A 467 20.38 4.17 -1.33
N ILE A 468 19.44 3.82 -2.20
CA ILE A 468 18.09 3.40 -1.82
C ILE A 468 17.81 2.02 -2.43
N GLU A 469 17.49 1.04 -1.59
CA GLU A 469 17.12 -0.32 -1.97
C GLU A 469 15.69 -0.59 -1.48
N GLY A 470 14.75 -0.88 -2.38
CA GLY A 470 13.35 -1.19 -2.06
C GLY A 470 13.21 -2.56 -1.37
N GLY A 471 13.29 -3.64 -2.16
CA GLY A 471 13.40 -5.01 -1.67
C GLY A 471 12.43 -5.99 -2.31
N TYR A 472 11.28 -6.22 -1.66
CA TYR A 472 10.12 -6.90 -2.25
C TYR A 472 8.87 -6.08 -1.92
N GLY A 473 7.98 -5.90 -2.89
CA GLY A 473 6.83 -4.99 -2.77
C GLY A 473 6.86 -3.95 -3.88
N SER A 474 5.77 -3.18 -4.05
CA SER A 474 5.67 -2.12 -5.05
C SER A 474 6.10 -0.79 -4.43
N ASP A 475 7.37 -0.41 -4.60
CA ASP A 475 8.03 0.64 -3.81
C ASP A 475 8.02 2.02 -4.51
N GLU A 476 7.83 3.11 -3.73
CA GLU A 476 8.05 4.50 -4.22
C GLU A 476 9.39 5.04 -3.68
N LEU A 477 10.41 5.04 -4.55
CA LEU A 477 11.77 5.46 -4.24
C LEU A 477 12.08 6.86 -4.81
N ARG A 478 12.73 7.72 -4.01
CA ARG A 478 13.11 9.07 -4.42
C ARG A 478 14.47 9.49 -3.86
N GLY A 479 15.44 9.76 -4.73
CA GLY A 479 16.74 10.35 -4.36
C GLY A 479 16.56 11.80 -3.87
N SER A 480 16.34 12.70 -4.83
CA SER A 480 15.87 14.11 -4.74
C SER A 480 16.91 15.16 -5.11
N SER A 481 18.17 15.06 -4.66
CA SER A 481 19.22 16.02 -5.08
C SER A 481 20.68 15.67 -4.69
N GLY A 482 21.27 14.74 -5.43
CA GLY A 482 22.71 14.62 -5.68
C GLY A 482 22.97 13.48 -6.64
N GLU A 483 24.17 12.89 -6.66
CA GLU A 483 24.44 11.72 -7.52
C GLU A 483 23.89 10.47 -6.80
N ASP A 484 22.61 10.14 -7.03
CA ASP A 484 21.85 9.14 -6.25
C ASP A 484 21.85 7.75 -6.93
N THR A 485 21.56 6.69 -6.17
CA THR A 485 21.45 5.30 -6.66
C THR A 485 20.23 4.62 -6.06
N LEU A 486 19.22 4.33 -6.89
CA LEU A 486 17.96 3.69 -6.54
C LEU A 486 17.91 2.30 -7.18
N SER A 487 17.51 1.30 -6.40
CA SER A 487 17.19 -0.06 -6.84
C SER A 487 15.82 -0.41 -6.30
N GLY A 488 14.88 -0.80 -7.16
CA GLY A 488 13.56 -1.30 -6.80
C GLY A 488 13.66 -2.66 -6.10
N GLY A 489 13.32 -3.74 -6.81
CA GLY A 489 13.61 -5.11 -6.39
C GLY A 489 12.73 -6.15 -7.07
N ASP A 490 11.86 -6.78 -6.28
CA ASP A 490 10.83 -7.71 -6.74
C ASP A 490 9.43 -7.04 -6.57
N GLY A 491 8.91 -6.34 -7.59
CA GLY A 491 7.62 -5.62 -7.53
C GLY A 491 7.38 -4.65 -8.70
N ASP A 492 6.20 -4.01 -8.79
CA ASP A 492 5.89 -3.00 -9.82
C ASP A 492 6.31 -1.60 -9.32
N ASP A 493 7.58 -1.21 -9.51
CA ASP A 493 8.22 -0.13 -8.77
C ASP A 493 8.13 1.28 -9.39
N TYR A 494 8.27 2.32 -8.57
CA TYR A 494 8.25 3.73 -8.97
C TYR A 494 9.49 4.50 -8.46
N LEU A 495 10.45 4.75 -9.35
CA LEU A 495 11.75 5.34 -9.03
C LEU A 495 11.91 6.77 -9.59
N LEU A 496 12.40 7.70 -8.75
CA LEU A 496 12.70 9.09 -9.12
C LEU A 496 14.09 9.55 -8.64
N GLY A 497 14.97 9.94 -9.55
CA GLY A 497 16.22 10.65 -9.19
C GLY A 497 16.00 12.12 -8.81
N GLU A 498 15.28 12.85 -9.66
CA GLU A 498 15.11 14.32 -9.69
C GLU A 498 16.35 15.15 -10.10
N GLY A 499 17.58 14.65 -9.88
CA GLY A 499 18.76 15.00 -10.68
C GLY A 499 20.03 15.52 -9.99
N SER A 500 21.01 15.81 -10.85
CA SER A 500 22.42 15.34 -10.84
C SER A 500 22.53 13.96 -11.48
N ASP A 501 23.72 13.38 -11.63
CA ASP A 501 23.95 12.21 -12.51
C ASP A 501 23.48 10.89 -11.83
N ASP A 502 22.20 10.54 -11.96
CA ASP A 502 21.54 9.50 -11.15
C ASP A 502 21.65 8.08 -11.73
N ARG A 503 21.32 7.07 -10.89
CA ARG A 503 21.31 5.64 -11.27
C ARG A 503 20.03 4.97 -10.77
N LEU A 504 19.19 4.50 -11.68
CA LEU A 504 17.96 3.77 -11.39
C LEU A 504 18.06 2.38 -12.02
N ASP A 505 17.83 1.34 -11.21
CA ASP A 505 17.64 -0.08 -11.59
C ASP A 505 16.22 -0.44 -11.09
N GLY A 506 15.34 -0.96 -11.95
CA GLY A 506 14.02 -1.45 -11.57
C GLY A 506 14.12 -2.80 -10.84
N GLY A 507 13.72 -3.89 -11.48
CA GLY A 507 14.13 -5.24 -11.07
C GLY A 507 13.41 -6.41 -11.76
N GLU A 508 12.54 -7.10 -11.02
CA GLU A 508 11.57 -8.08 -11.55
C GLU A 508 10.16 -7.44 -11.41
N GLY A 509 9.64 -6.78 -12.46
CA GLY A 509 8.52 -5.84 -12.33
C GLY A 509 8.00 -5.21 -13.64
N SER A 510 6.93 -4.42 -13.57
CA SER A 510 6.50 -3.52 -14.66
C SER A 510 6.74 -2.05 -14.27
N ASP A 511 8.00 -1.62 -14.35
CA ASP A 511 8.50 -0.48 -13.56
C ASP A 511 8.30 0.88 -14.22
N PHE A 512 8.28 1.93 -13.39
CA PHE A 512 8.25 3.33 -13.83
C PHE A 512 9.45 4.12 -13.28
N LEU A 513 10.39 4.45 -14.17
CA LEU A 513 11.64 5.12 -13.82
C LEU A 513 11.70 6.54 -14.41
N VAL A 514 12.04 7.53 -13.59
CA VAL A 514 12.43 8.87 -14.05
C VAL A 514 13.75 9.31 -13.45
N GLY A 515 14.72 9.69 -14.29
CA GLY A 515 15.97 10.33 -13.84
C GLY A 515 15.68 11.76 -13.40
N GLY A 516 16.05 12.73 -14.22
CA GLY A 516 15.36 14.01 -14.30
C GLY A 516 16.20 15.16 -14.83
N ARG A 517 17.48 15.23 -14.44
CA ARG A 517 18.44 16.24 -14.91
C ARG A 517 19.88 15.83 -14.70
N SER A 518 20.73 16.13 -15.68
CA SER A 518 22.13 15.69 -15.78
C SER A 518 22.20 14.23 -16.26
N ASP A 519 23.40 13.67 -16.37
CA ASP A 519 23.65 12.54 -17.28
C ASP A 519 23.27 11.18 -16.62
N ASP A 520 22.03 10.75 -16.79
CA ASP A 520 21.39 9.67 -16.01
C ASP A 520 21.65 8.24 -16.57
N LEU A 521 21.58 7.23 -15.68
CA LEU A 521 21.42 5.82 -16.06
C LEU A 521 20.08 5.28 -15.57
N LEU A 522 19.22 4.85 -16.49
CA LEU A 522 18.01 4.09 -16.20
C LEU A 522 18.16 2.66 -16.77
N VAL A 523 17.77 1.67 -15.97
CA VAL A 523 17.60 0.26 -16.34
C VAL A 523 16.26 -0.20 -15.80
N GLY A 524 15.40 -0.75 -16.66
CA GLY A 524 14.18 -1.44 -16.25
C GLY A 524 14.52 -2.80 -15.63
N GLY A 525 14.06 -3.92 -16.21
CA GLY A 525 14.36 -5.23 -15.62
C GLY A 525 13.95 -6.47 -16.41
N GLU A 526 13.19 -7.35 -15.76
CA GLU A 526 12.37 -8.41 -16.36
C GLU A 526 10.89 -7.99 -16.26
N ASP A 527 10.08 -8.27 -17.31
CA ASP A 527 8.74 -7.70 -17.56
C ASP A 527 8.76 -6.23 -18.08
N SER A 528 7.61 -5.53 -18.16
CA SER A 528 7.36 -4.48 -19.19
C SER A 528 7.45 -3.03 -18.67
N ASP A 529 8.51 -2.33 -19.05
CA ASP A 529 8.91 -1.09 -18.37
C ASP A 529 8.50 0.24 -19.03
N SER A 530 8.56 1.32 -18.24
CA SER A 530 8.32 2.71 -18.64
C SER A 530 9.41 3.65 -18.12
N LEU A 531 10.43 3.92 -18.94
CA LEU A 531 11.57 4.79 -18.62
C LEU A 531 11.43 6.19 -19.24
N THR A 532 11.82 7.23 -18.50
CA THR A 532 11.97 8.61 -18.99
C THR A 532 13.18 9.28 -18.33
N ALA A 533 14.24 9.62 -19.07
CA ALA A 533 15.43 10.23 -18.45
C ALA A 533 15.24 11.72 -18.11
N GLY A 534 15.50 12.66 -19.02
CA GLY A 534 15.02 14.05 -18.85
C GLY A 534 15.86 15.15 -19.50
N GLU A 535 16.67 15.86 -18.69
CA GLU A 535 17.57 16.94 -19.13
C GLU A 535 19.06 16.47 -19.04
N GLY A 536 19.54 15.53 -19.86
CA GLY A 536 20.91 14.98 -19.79
C GLY A 536 21.44 14.34 -21.09
N ASP A 537 22.73 13.95 -21.16
CA ASP A 537 23.28 13.07 -22.24
C ASP A 537 23.13 11.59 -21.80
N ASP A 538 21.91 11.03 -21.87
CA ASP A 538 21.46 9.93 -21.01
C ASP A 538 21.77 8.50 -21.54
N LEU A 539 21.69 7.50 -20.65
CA LEU A 539 21.80 6.08 -21.00
C LEU A 539 20.62 5.28 -20.44
N LEU A 540 19.75 4.81 -21.33
CA LEU A 540 18.54 4.08 -20.98
C LEU A 540 18.57 2.64 -21.48
N ARG A 541 17.94 1.74 -20.72
CA ARG A 541 17.71 0.34 -21.06
C ARG A 541 16.35 -0.08 -20.51
N GLY A 542 15.48 -0.62 -21.36
CA GLY A 542 14.42 -1.49 -20.86
C GLY A 542 15.04 -2.79 -20.33
N GLY A 543 14.60 -3.94 -20.83
CA GLY A 543 15.16 -5.21 -20.39
C GLY A 543 14.67 -6.42 -21.17
N ASP A 544 14.11 -7.40 -20.45
CA ASP A 544 13.41 -8.54 -21.02
C ASP A 544 11.88 -8.30 -20.93
N GLY A 545 11.37 -7.33 -21.69
CA GLY A 545 9.95 -6.90 -21.72
C GLY A 545 9.51 -6.22 -23.03
N ASP A 546 8.22 -5.88 -23.17
CA ASP A 546 7.72 -5.00 -24.24
C ASP A 546 7.80 -3.53 -23.74
N ASP A 547 8.94 -2.86 -23.95
CA ASP A 547 9.32 -1.66 -23.18
C ASP A 547 8.92 -0.31 -23.80
N ASN A 548 8.87 0.73 -22.97
CA ASN A 548 8.63 2.12 -23.39
C ASN A 548 9.73 3.03 -22.85
N VAL A 549 10.67 3.43 -23.72
CA VAL A 549 11.90 4.12 -23.34
C VAL A 549 11.94 5.51 -23.97
N THR A 550 11.99 6.55 -23.12
CA THR A 550 12.03 7.96 -23.54
C THR A 550 13.31 8.64 -23.07
N GLY A 551 14.07 9.24 -23.99
CA GLY A 551 15.23 10.10 -23.70
C GLY A 551 14.81 11.45 -23.12
N GLY A 552 15.13 12.55 -23.79
CA GLY A 552 14.59 13.87 -23.44
C GLY A 552 15.17 15.07 -24.20
N GLU A 553 16.06 15.82 -23.54
CA GLU A 553 16.83 16.94 -24.11
C GLU A 553 18.36 16.67 -24.05
N GLY A 554 18.90 15.75 -24.88
CA GLY A 554 20.36 15.53 -25.03
C GLY A 554 20.79 14.49 -26.08
N ASP A 555 22.10 14.23 -26.22
CA ASP A 555 22.61 13.28 -27.23
C ASP A 555 22.53 11.81 -26.69
N ASP A 556 21.30 11.28 -26.58
CA ASP A 556 20.95 10.11 -25.75
C ASP A 556 21.33 8.72 -26.30
N GLN A 557 21.35 7.70 -25.43
CA GLN A 557 21.60 6.30 -25.78
C GLN A 557 20.49 5.35 -25.28
N LEU A 558 19.52 5.07 -26.14
CA LEU A 558 18.38 4.19 -25.83
C LEU A 558 18.65 2.75 -26.27
N ALA A 559 18.55 1.82 -25.33
CA ALA A 559 18.28 0.41 -25.58
C ALA A 559 16.86 0.05 -25.15
N GLY A 560 16.13 -0.72 -25.96
CA GLY A 560 15.09 -1.61 -25.44
C GLY A 560 15.77 -2.88 -24.92
N GLY A 561 15.32 -4.06 -25.35
CA GLY A 561 16.08 -5.28 -25.10
C GLY A 561 15.52 -6.52 -25.77
N ALA A 562 14.45 -7.10 -25.23
CA ALA A 562 13.93 -8.40 -25.67
C ALA A 562 12.40 -8.53 -25.71
N GLY A 563 11.69 -7.49 -26.17
CA GLY A 563 10.30 -7.56 -26.61
C GLY A 563 10.02 -6.66 -27.82
N ASP A 564 8.75 -6.30 -28.05
CA ASP A 564 8.32 -5.41 -29.14
C ASP A 564 8.40 -3.92 -28.71
N ASP A 565 9.64 -3.44 -28.49
CA ASP A 565 9.98 -2.17 -27.81
C ASP A 565 9.52 -0.87 -28.52
N ASN A 566 9.25 0.19 -27.74
CA ASN A 566 9.00 1.57 -28.17
C ASN A 566 10.11 2.52 -27.67
N LEU A 567 10.82 3.21 -28.58
CA LEU A 567 11.90 4.15 -28.24
C LEU A 567 11.64 5.56 -28.83
N ASP A 568 11.54 6.62 -28.00
CA ASP A 568 11.50 8.03 -28.44
C ASP A 568 12.68 8.79 -27.80
N GLY A 569 13.62 9.29 -28.60
CA GLY A 569 14.81 9.97 -28.08
C GLY A 569 14.56 11.42 -27.65
N GLY A 570 13.48 12.05 -28.12
CA GLY A 570 13.20 13.46 -27.85
C GLY A 570 13.97 14.41 -28.78
N ASP A 571 14.59 15.45 -28.21
CA ASP A 571 15.34 16.49 -28.91
C ASP A 571 16.86 16.33 -28.71
N HIS A 572 17.61 16.44 -29.83
CA HIS A 572 19.08 16.34 -30.05
C HIS A 572 19.51 15.16 -30.95
N SER A 573 20.45 14.27 -30.59
CA SER A 573 21.13 13.38 -31.57
C SER A 573 21.38 11.94 -31.07
N ASP A 574 20.39 11.07 -31.22
CA ASP A 574 20.28 9.90 -30.34
C ASP A 574 20.83 8.59 -30.94
N LEU A 575 21.09 7.60 -30.09
CA LEU A 575 21.58 6.27 -30.46
C LEU A 575 20.58 5.16 -30.11
N PHE A 576 19.65 4.90 -31.03
CA PHE A 576 18.63 3.85 -30.88
C PHE A 576 19.16 2.44 -31.15
N ASN A 577 18.83 1.52 -30.25
CA ASN A 577 19.02 0.09 -30.35
C ASN A 577 17.76 -0.57 -29.79
N GLY A 578 16.92 -1.25 -30.58
CA GLY A 578 15.88 -2.09 -30.00
C GLY A 578 16.51 -3.32 -29.34
N GLY A 579 16.43 -4.48 -29.97
CA GLY A 579 17.22 -5.63 -29.54
C GLY A 579 16.82 -6.92 -30.22
N THR A 580 15.86 -7.63 -29.63
CA THR A 580 15.29 -8.86 -30.18
C THR A 580 13.77 -8.96 -30.02
N GLY A 581 13.03 -8.14 -30.76
CA GLY A 581 11.62 -8.38 -31.05
C GLY A 581 11.19 -7.74 -32.37
N THR A 582 10.28 -6.77 -32.30
CA THR A 582 9.70 -6.03 -33.43
C THR A 582 9.76 -4.52 -33.16
N ASP A 583 10.97 -4.05 -32.93
CA ASP A 583 11.26 -2.79 -32.24
C ASP A 583 10.87 -1.54 -33.06
N THR A 584 10.39 -0.50 -32.38
CA THR A 584 9.82 0.73 -32.97
C THR A 584 10.55 1.97 -32.48
N VAL A 585 11.06 2.79 -33.41
CA VAL A 585 11.52 4.15 -33.09
C VAL A 585 10.41 5.16 -33.40
N LEU A 586 10.12 6.01 -32.43
CA LEU A 586 9.08 7.02 -32.44
C LEU A 586 9.70 8.42 -32.46
N TYR A 587 8.99 9.33 -33.12
CA TYR A 587 9.28 10.76 -33.17
C TYR A 587 8.05 11.58 -32.76
N VAL A 588 7.18 11.01 -31.92
CA VAL A 588 5.89 11.63 -31.58
C VAL A 588 6.06 12.87 -30.70
N SER A 589 7.20 12.98 -30.02
CA SER A 589 7.73 14.19 -29.38
C SER A 589 8.00 15.34 -30.37
N ARG A 590 8.47 15.04 -31.59
CA ARG A 590 9.06 16.03 -32.51
C ARG A 590 8.01 16.88 -33.25
N SER A 591 8.16 18.20 -33.11
CA SER A 591 7.30 19.21 -33.77
C SER A 591 7.86 19.74 -35.10
N THR A 592 8.88 19.10 -35.67
CA THR A 592 9.55 19.51 -36.92
C THR A 592 9.92 18.29 -37.77
N ALA A 593 10.32 18.51 -39.03
CA ALA A 593 10.38 17.43 -40.02
C ALA A 593 11.57 16.48 -39.85
N VAL A 594 11.31 15.20 -39.57
CA VAL A 594 12.30 14.14 -39.33
C VAL A 594 12.69 13.38 -40.61
N VAL A 595 13.90 12.82 -40.67
CA VAL A 595 14.42 12.07 -41.84
C VAL A 595 15.03 10.72 -41.45
N ALA A 596 14.24 9.91 -40.73
CA ALA A 596 14.65 8.60 -40.22
C ALA A 596 14.75 7.50 -41.30
N SER A 597 15.63 6.53 -41.07
CA SER A 597 15.93 5.46 -42.02
C SER A 597 16.58 4.27 -41.30
N ILE A 598 15.97 3.08 -41.42
CA ILE A 598 16.42 1.84 -40.78
C ILE A 598 17.15 0.92 -41.76
N GLY A 599 18.15 0.17 -41.29
CA GLY A 599 18.82 -0.88 -42.07
C GLY A 599 20.35 -0.92 -41.99
N THR A 600 20.98 -1.68 -42.90
CA THR A 600 22.40 -2.06 -42.78
C THR A 600 23.40 -1.02 -43.31
N GLY A 601 23.51 0.11 -42.60
CA GLY A 601 24.57 1.11 -42.76
C GLY A 601 24.84 1.83 -41.44
N ALA A 602 26.11 2.03 -41.06
CA ALA A 602 26.43 2.68 -39.78
C ALA A 602 26.21 4.21 -39.88
N GLY A 603 25.09 4.69 -39.35
CA GLY A 603 24.66 6.09 -39.41
C GLY A 603 24.14 6.48 -40.80
N ASP A 604 22.98 5.93 -41.19
CA ASP A 604 22.30 6.29 -42.45
C ASP A 604 20.82 6.67 -42.24
N ASP A 605 20.59 7.60 -41.31
CA ASP A 605 19.77 8.80 -41.57
C ASP A 605 20.21 9.46 -42.90
N GLY A 606 21.49 9.30 -43.26
CA GLY A 606 22.17 9.73 -44.48
C GLY A 606 23.13 10.90 -44.26
N GLY A 607 23.44 11.23 -43.00
CA GLY A 607 24.03 12.52 -42.65
C GLY A 607 23.11 13.70 -43.00
N LYS A 608 21.80 13.50 -42.93
CA LYS A 608 20.71 14.44 -43.23
C LYS A 608 20.07 14.85 -41.90
N ALA A 609 20.36 16.06 -41.43
CA ALA A 609 19.74 16.59 -40.21
C ALA A 609 18.20 16.40 -40.23
N ASP A 610 17.76 15.61 -39.27
CA ASP A 610 16.45 15.54 -38.66
C ASP A 610 16.13 16.91 -38.03
N GLY A 611 14.87 17.33 -38.07
CA GLY A 611 14.39 18.55 -37.42
C GLY A 611 15.16 19.82 -37.72
N VAL A 612 15.97 20.28 -36.75
CA VAL A 612 16.72 21.54 -36.80
C VAL A 612 18.15 21.31 -37.33
N THR A 613 18.83 22.37 -37.79
CA THR A 613 20.10 22.23 -38.53
C THR A 613 21.30 21.94 -37.62
N GLY A 614 21.40 20.73 -37.10
CA GLY A 614 22.53 20.27 -36.29
C GLY A 614 22.46 18.79 -35.91
N GLU A 615 21.28 18.35 -35.48
CA GLU A 615 20.90 17.00 -35.02
C GLU A 615 21.23 15.87 -36.03
N ARG A 616 21.28 14.61 -35.54
CA ARG A 616 21.43 13.36 -36.33
C ARG A 616 21.23 12.11 -35.47
N ASP A 617 20.17 11.36 -35.76
CA ASP A 617 19.91 10.10 -35.07
C ASP A 617 20.67 8.92 -35.69
N THR A 618 21.06 7.97 -34.86
CA THR A 618 21.79 6.76 -35.24
C THR A 618 20.98 5.52 -34.87
N ILE A 619 19.99 5.19 -35.69
CA ILE A 619 19.23 3.94 -35.53
C ILE A 619 20.08 2.74 -35.96
N ARG A 620 20.17 1.71 -35.10
CA ARG A 620 20.88 0.45 -35.42
C ARG A 620 20.03 -0.48 -36.29
N GLY A 621 20.68 -1.48 -36.88
CA GLY A 621 20.06 -2.45 -37.82
C GLY A 621 19.26 -3.57 -37.15
N ASN A 622 18.65 -3.27 -36.00
CA ASN A 622 17.76 -4.08 -35.16
C ASN A 622 16.70 -3.11 -34.61
N VAL A 623 15.90 -2.62 -35.56
CA VAL A 623 14.72 -1.77 -35.42
C VAL A 623 13.92 -2.02 -36.68
N GLU A 624 12.66 -2.38 -36.51
CA GLU A 624 11.79 -2.90 -37.56
C GLU A 624 10.76 -1.85 -38.01
N ASN A 625 10.43 -0.88 -37.15
CA ASN A 625 9.34 0.07 -37.37
C ASN A 625 9.76 1.54 -37.16
N LEU A 626 9.01 2.46 -37.77
CA LEU A 626 9.20 3.92 -37.64
C LEU A 626 7.86 4.65 -37.50
N ILE A 627 7.75 5.56 -36.53
CA ILE A 627 6.58 6.46 -36.35
C ILE A 627 7.06 7.91 -36.39
N GLY A 628 6.54 8.70 -37.33
CA GLY A 628 6.86 10.12 -37.49
C GLY A 628 6.16 11.05 -36.49
N GLY A 629 6.55 12.33 -36.52
CA GLY A 629 6.09 13.35 -35.58
C GLY A 629 4.96 14.25 -36.11
N ALA A 630 4.99 15.54 -35.74
CA ALA A 630 4.09 16.56 -36.31
C ALA A 630 4.77 17.36 -37.44
N GLY A 631 5.59 16.67 -38.25
CA GLY A 631 6.56 17.25 -39.16
C GLY A 631 6.12 17.34 -40.63
N SER A 632 6.96 16.79 -41.51
CA SER A 632 6.74 16.67 -42.96
C SER A 632 7.75 15.66 -43.49
N ASP A 633 7.62 14.44 -42.98
CA ASP A 633 8.71 13.55 -42.64
C ASP A 633 9.18 12.73 -43.83
N THR A 634 10.30 12.04 -43.66
CA THR A 634 10.89 11.19 -44.70
C THR A 634 11.44 9.92 -44.07
N LEU A 635 10.53 8.96 -43.84
CA LEU A 635 10.76 7.69 -43.15
C LEU A 635 11.07 6.58 -44.16
N THR A 636 12.12 5.78 -43.90
CA THR A 636 12.60 4.74 -44.82
C THR A 636 12.80 3.41 -44.10
N GLY A 637 12.07 2.37 -44.53
CA GLY A 637 12.21 0.97 -44.12
C GLY A 637 13.48 0.31 -44.65
N ASN A 638 13.66 -0.97 -44.30
CA ASN A 638 14.90 -1.71 -44.48
C ASN A 638 14.87 -2.73 -45.64
N GLY A 639 14.82 -4.02 -45.34
CA GLY A 639 14.77 -5.15 -46.29
C GLY A 639 14.03 -6.37 -45.72
N GLY A 640 13.31 -6.18 -44.62
CA GLY A 640 12.33 -7.08 -44.01
C GLY A 640 10.96 -6.40 -43.97
N ASP A 641 10.01 -6.94 -43.22
CA ASP A 641 8.64 -6.45 -43.19
C ASP A 641 8.51 -5.30 -42.16
N ASN A 642 8.25 -4.05 -42.60
CA ASN A 642 8.24 -2.87 -41.70
C ASN A 642 6.85 -2.26 -41.49
N LEU A 643 6.55 -1.76 -40.27
CA LEU A 643 5.50 -0.77 -40.02
C LEU A 643 6.08 0.65 -40.11
N ILE A 644 5.47 1.51 -40.92
CA ILE A 644 5.84 2.93 -41.03
C ILE A 644 4.57 3.78 -40.91
N ILE A 645 4.54 4.72 -39.98
CA ILE A 645 3.41 5.66 -39.77
C ILE A 645 3.92 7.09 -39.98
N GLY A 646 3.24 7.86 -40.83
CA GLY A 646 3.70 9.20 -41.24
C GLY A 646 3.78 10.24 -40.11
N GLY A 647 2.78 10.26 -39.22
CA GLY A 647 2.56 11.33 -38.24
C GLY A 647 1.52 12.35 -38.72
N ASP A 648 1.51 13.55 -38.13
CA ASP A 648 0.79 14.74 -38.63
C ASP A 648 1.70 15.45 -39.65
N GLY A 649 1.37 15.56 -40.94
CA GLY A 649 2.39 15.98 -41.91
C GLY A 649 2.06 16.15 -43.40
N ILE A 650 3.10 15.96 -44.23
CA ILE A 650 3.11 15.94 -45.71
C ILE A 650 4.29 15.03 -46.12
N ASP A 651 4.09 13.73 -45.97
CA ASP A 651 5.22 12.86 -45.64
C ASP A 651 5.74 12.09 -46.84
N SER A 652 6.80 11.34 -46.62
CA SER A 652 7.53 10.61 -47.66
C SER A 652 8.02 9.29 -47.11
N MET A 653 7.11 8.33 -47.09
CA MET A 653 7.36 6.96 -46.61
C MET A 653 7.81 6.03 -47.73
N TYR A 654 8.76 5.16 -47.41
CA TYR A 654 9.37 4.19 -48.32
C TYR A 654 9.55 2.86 -47.56
N GLY A 655 8.91 1.75 -47.95
CA GLY A 655 9.15 0.43 -47.32
C GLY A 655 10.39 -0.27 -47.90
N LEU A 656 10.64 -0.04 -49.19
CA LEU A 656 11.69 -0.63 -50.03
C LEU A 656 11.43 -2.07 -50.47
N ALA A 657 11.54 -3.04 -49.56
CA ALA A 657 11.45 -4.47 -49.88
C ALA A 657 11.14 -5.33 -48.65
N GLY A 658 9.95 -5.92 -48.64
CA GLY A 658 9.42 -6.74 -47.56
C GLY A 658 7.95 -7.04 -47.83
N THR A 659 7.16 -7.06 -46.75
CA THR A 659 5.70 -7.12 -46.73
C THR A 659 5.17 -5.94 -45.90
N ASP A 660 5.49 -4.73 -46.35
CA ASP A 660 5.39 -3.53 -45.52
C ASP A 660 3.96 -3.02 -45.28
N ARG A 661 3.77 -2.32 -44.15
CA ARG A 661 2.57 -1.57 -43.80
C ARG A 661 2.92 -0.10 -43.62
N LEU A 662 2.55 0.72 -44.60
CA LEU A 662 2.66 2.19 -44.54
C LEU A 662 1.29 2.79 -44.19
N ASP A 663 1.24 3.71 -43.23
CA ASP A 663 0.00 4.33 -42.73
C ASP A 663 0.07 5.87 -42.65
N ALA A 664 -1.05 6.53 -42.97
CA ALA A 664 -1.12 7.93 -43.39
C ALA A 664 -2.54 8.53 -43.19
N GLU A 665 -3.13 8.39 -41.99
CA GLU A 665 -4.50 8.85 -41.67
C GLU A 665 -4.56 10.16 -40.84
N ASP A 666 -3.74 11.18 -41.17
CA ASP A 666 -3.74 12.49 -40.48
C ASP A 666 -4.79 13.49 -41.01
N GLY A 667 -5.29 13.27 -42.23
CA GLY A 667 -6.23 14.12 -42.96
C GLY A 667 -5.58 15.12 -43.92
N ALA A 668 -4.25 15.11 -44.09
CA ALA A 668 -3.51 16.01 -44.95
C ALA A 668 -3.34 15.45 -46.37
N LYS A 669 -2.13 15.52 -46.93
CA LYS A 669 -1.80 14.88 -48.21
C LYS A 669 -0.29 14.72 -48.40
N ASP A 670 0.16 13.48 -48.28
CA ASP A 670 1.53 13.08 -48.50
C ASP A 670 2.16 13.50 -49.82
N LYS A 671 3.48 13.70 -49.71
CA LYS A 671 4.40 13.93 -50.81
C LYS A 671 4.77 12.61 -51.50
N LYS A 672 4.85 11.48 -50.77
CA LYS A 672 5.15 10.15 -51.34
C LYS A 672 4.80 8.99 -50.38
N ILE A 673 4.22 7.91 -50.93
CA ILE A 673 4.08 6.61 -50.25
C ILE A 673 4.56 5.52 -51.24
N ASP A 674 5.67 4.85 -50.95
CA ASP A 674 6.36 3.92 -51.86
C ASP A 674 6.73 2.64 -51.14
N CYS A 675 5.75 1.75 -50.97
CA CYS A 675 5.88 0.50 -50.24
C CYS A 675 7.05 -0.32 -50.78
N GLY A 676 7.06 -0.68 -52.07
CA GLY A 676 8.23 -1.35 -52.64
C GLY A 676 7.99 -1.97 -54.00
N GLY A 677 8.53 -3.17 -54.18
CA GLY A 677 8.40 -3.97 -55.40
C GLY A 677 7.80 -5.36 -55.20
N ASP A 678 7.40 -5.73 -53.99
CA ASP A 678 7.13 -7.12 -53.59
C ASP A 678 5.66 -7.33 -53.17
N LEU A 679 5.37 -7.84 -51.95
CA LEU A 679 4.02 -8.29 -51.54
C LEU A 679 3.38 -7.46 -50.42
N ASP A 680 3.81 -6.21 -50.33
CA ASP A 680 3.36 -5.17 -49.40
C ASP A 680 1.83 -5.09 -49.21
N TYR A 681 1.41 -4.75 -47.98
CA TYR A 681 0.01 -4.54 -47.64
C TYR A 681 -0.58 -3.36 -48.42
N VAL A 682 -1.92 -3.26 -48.43
CA VAL A 682 -2.58 -2.04 -48.89
C VAL A 682 -2.28 -0.94 -47.89
N ALA A 683 -1.25 -0.13 -48.17
CA ALA A 683 -0.97 1.09 -47.43
C ALA A 683 -2.26 1.91 -47.30
N ILE A 684 -2.57 2.32 -46.07
CA ILE A 684 -3.74 3.13 -45.74
C ILE A 684 -3.42 4.59 -46.13
N ARG A 685 -4.44 5.36 -46.55
CA ARG A 685 -4.20 6.57 -47.34
C ARG A 685 -5.21 7.67 -47.17
N ASP A 686 -4.65 8.86 -47.11
CA ASP A 686 -5.34 10.09 -47.39
C ASP A 686 -5.67 10.38 -48.86
N VAL A 687 -6.28 11.55 -49.10
CA VAL A 687 -7.07 11.89 -50.30
C VAL A 687 -6.22 12.22 -51.57
N ILE A 688 -5.47 11.21 -52.02
CA ILE A 688 -5.07 10.91 -53.41
C ILE A 688 -4.19 11.94 -54.15
N ASP A 689 -2.98 11.50 -54.55
CA ASP A 689 -2.52 11.71 -55.93
C ASP A 689 -2.50 10.38 -56.71
N PRO A 690 -3.11 10.27 -57.90
CA PRO A 690 -3.21 8.99 -58.60
C PRO A 690 -1.91 8.58 -59.33
N ASN A 691 -0.80 9.30 -59.13
CA ASN A 691 0.50 9.03 -59.79
C ASN A 691 1.66 8.79 -58.80
N GLY A 692 1.40 8.80 -57.48
CA GLY A 692 2.46 8.87 -56.46
C GLY A 692 2.99 7.54 -55.91
N SER A 693 2.18 6.47 -55.91
CA SER A 693 2.49 5.22 -55.18
C SER A 693 2.82 4.02 -56.06
N SER A 694 3.77 3.19 -55.61
CA SER A 694 4.12 1.88 -56.18
C SER A 694 3.20 0.74 -55.73
N CYS A 695 2.81 0.74 -54.45
CA CYS A 695 2.17 -0.36 -53.71
C CYS A 695 1.06 -1.10 -54.48
N SER A 696 1.08 -2.44 -54.48
CA SER A 696 0.13 -3.26 -55.25
C SER A 696 -0.51 -4.45 -54.51
N GLY A 697 -1.27 -4.16 -53.44
CA GLY A 697 -2.23 -5.08 -52.81
C GLY A 697 -3.64 -5.05 -53.45
N ALA A 698 -4.55 -5.96 -53.06
CA ALA A 698 -5.77 -6.24 -53.84
C ALA A 698 -7.12 -6.28 -53.06
N VAL A 699 -8.08 -5.49 -53.61
CA VAL A 699 -9.54 -5.40 -53.32
C VAL A 699 -9.94 -4.62 -52.08
#